data_AF-A0AAE5HGE7-F1
#
_entry.id   AF-A0AAE5HGE7-F1
#
_cell.length_a   1.000
_cell.length_b   1.000
_cell.length_c   1.000
_cell.angle_alpha   90.00
_cell.angle_beta   90.00
_cell.angle_gamma   90.00
#
_symmetry.space_group_name_H-M   'P 1'
#
loop_
_entity.id
_entity.type
_entity.pdbx_description
1 polymer ?
#
loop_
_entity_poly.entity_id
_entity_poly.type
_entity_poly.pdbx_seq_one_letter_code
_entity_poly.pdbx_strand_id
1 'polypeptide(L)'
;MALSRWTHEALLSLIILVAVVFSGGAVASDAAFDEIEDEESGAVSKISLDVEPPILSTSSQIEENGDETNQENETTPPQHENPDEVSEQGDSERLQLHLESILSERLSESTASVGDRDYEQANLSIGSEYDEALTNYRDVADEDRAAMYATAQEEHQEFTGADGNFDDLRTEYEQARQDGDDQRARELADELEEQATSILDSGDALINSYDEIQSNTNEDHETEIEAIEARQEAAEAYVERFNEAEFVDTQLDLSAEGTEASFDDPLVISGQLLTDSGEAIADRTITLAVGQRLYAVETDNTGQFELAYRPVHLSADETTLNVQYRPESSSSFGATNETVPISVTPVDSSVVIDDYSASAGFGDNVTATGTVVAGEDDRSVSGVEVSLLVDDQRLETVQTDDDGRFSFSSPVPRSIVDGETAIEVRIENQNRAVATSNDSVTTSIESAETALTVQAELTDESAEQISVRGSLETDAGVPIDNETVDLEINNEQVDRVETDENGIFDHTITVPDTEADSVTIEATFDGSESNLESSNNERTVRIPRDEAPPSLLPFDMRDILLVSGGTITLFGIATAWLIRRDPVSDDERFSMMGAGLPSDPEEAQQVSQDLLRSAGERVDAGAHEEAIILSYAAVRRRLGHRPEITDASTHWELYSSYVDSDFDRSTELAEIIQQYERVTFASERANETEATRTIAAAKQVLESIHQLDI
;
A
#
# COMPACT_ATOMS: atom_id res chain seq x y z
N MET A 1 27.12 86.20 -14.08
CA MET A 1 27.15 85.23 -12.97
C MET A 1 26.56 83.93 -13.47
N ALA A 2 27.17 82.76 -13.39
CA ALA A 2 28.59 82.38 -13.47
C ALA A 2 28.57 80.92 -14.00
N LEU A 3 29.00 80.68 -15.25
CA LEU A 3 30.29 80.05 -15.59
C LEU A 3 30.41 78.60 -15.06
N SER A 4 30.20 77.56 -15.89
CA SER A 4 31.14 76.95 -16.88
C SER A 4 31.79 75.66 -16.31
N ARG A 5 32.16 74.59 -17.01
CA ARG A 5 32.36 74.23 -18.45
C ARG A 5 32.42 72.67 -18.54
N TRP A 6 32.07 71.99 -19.65
CA TRP A 6 32.96 71.39 -20.69
C TRP A 6 34.15 70.55 -20.17
N THR A 7 34.63 69.42 -20.73
CA THR A 7 34.22 68.43 -21.80
C THR A 7 35.32 67.33 -21.92
N HIS A 8 35.00 66.20 -22.58
CA HIS A 8 35.87 65.39 -23.46
C HIS A 8 37.07 64.54 -22.94
N GLU A 9 37.05 63.27 -23.41
CA GLU A 9 38.10 62.51 -24.13
C GLU A 9 39.28 61.78 -23.45
N ALA A 10 39.62 60.67 -24.14
CA ALA A 10 40.86 59.89 -24.23
C ALA A 10 41.18 58.89 -23.09
N LEU A 11 41.47 57.58 -23.28
CA LEU A 11 42.23 56.76 -24.28
C LEU A 11 43.68 56.48 -23.82
N LEU A 12 44.14 55.24 -24.08
CA LEU A 12 45.39 54.56 -23.66
C LEU A 12 45.43 54.10 -22.19
N SER A 13 45.71 52.84 -21.83
CA SER A 13 46.72 51.85 -22.29
C SER A 13 48.17 52.14 -21.86
N LEU A 14 48.81 51.08 -21.34
CA LEU A 14 50.21 50.65 -21.55
C LEU A 14 51.14 50.58 -20.31
N ILE A 15 51.37 49.33 -19.85
CA ILE A 15 52.63 48.61 -19.51
C ILE A 15 53.81 49.36 -18.81
N ILE A 16 54.53 48.59 -17.97
CA ILE A 16 55.99 48.58 -17.64
C ILE A 16 56.15 48.62 -16.09
N LEU A 17 56.45 47.53 -15.37
CA LEU A 17 57.59 46.58 -15.39
C LEU A 17 58.90 47.18 -14.80
N VAL A 18 59.68 46.31 -14.13
CA VAL A 18 61.13 46.39 -13.77
C VAL A 18 61.45 46.73 -12.31
N ALA A 19 61.52 45.66 -11.51
CA ALA A 19 62.69 45.12 -10.79
C ALA A 19 63.71 46.03 -10.06
N VAL A 20 64.18 45.52 -8.90
CA VAL A 20 65.58 45.44 -8.38
C VAL A 20 65.46 45.01 -6.89
N VAL A 21 66.31 44.22 -6.20
CA VAL A 21 67.40 43.24 -6.44
C VAL A 21 68.22 43.20 -5.12
N PHE A 22 68.45 41.99 -4.58
CA PHE A 22 69.60 41.55 -3.76
C PHE A 22 69.72 41.63 -2.21
N SER A 23 70.42 40.57 -1.72
CA SER A 23 71.18 40.36 -0.46
C SER A 23 70.42 39.98 0.83
N GLY A 24 70.88 39.00 1.65
CA GLY A 24 71.93 37.98 1.46
C GLY A 24 72.55 37.42 2.77
N GLY A 25 72.95 36.12 2.77
CA GLY A 25 73.76 35.45 3.83
C GLY A 25 72.94 34.82 4.98
N ALA A 26 72.99 33.52 5.37
CA ALA A 26 73.91 32.36 5.24
C ALA A 26 74.88 32.10 6.41
N VAL A 27 74.55 31.10 7.25
CA VAL A 27 75.41 30.23 8.10
C VAL A 27 74.60 28.93 8.40
N ALA A 28 75.08 27.69 8.62
CA ALA A 28 76.16 26.86 8.03
C ALA A 28 76.82 25.90 9.06
N SER A 29 76.16 24.79 9.41
CA SER A 29 76.75 23.58 10.03
C SER A 29 75.83 22.37 9.77
N ASP A 30 76.14 21.24 9.12
CA ASP A 30 77.35 20.47 8.74
C ASP A 30 77.37 19.09 9.43
N ALA A 31 77.89 18.07 8.71
CA ALA A 31 77.92 16.61 8.95
C ALA A 31 76.57 15.86 8.82
N ALA A 32 76.47 14.69 8.17
CA ALA A 32 77.31 13.97 7.18
C ALA A 32 76.38 12.89 6.52
N PHE A 33 76.28 12.71 5.20
CA PHE A 33 77.23 12.12 4.23
C PHE A 33 77.48 10.60 4.38
N ASP A 34 76.74 9.82 3.58
CA ASP A 34 77.06 8.57 2.84
C ASP A 34 75.73 8.00 2.28
N GLU A 35 75.58 7.41 1.08
CA GLU A 35 76.22 7.59 -0.24
C GLU A 35 75.15 7.09 -1.27
N ILE A 36 74.64 7.91 -2.21
CA ILE A 36 74.83 7.85 -3.69
C ILE A 36 74.81 6.40 -4.25
N GLU A 37 73.96 5.97 -5.20
CA GLU A 37 73.71 6.33 -6.64
C GLU A 37 72.33 5.71 -7.05
N ASP A 38 71.57 6.12 -8.07
CA ASP A 38 71.73 7.18 -9.09
C ASP A 38 70.38 7.60 -9.73
N GLU A 39 70.40 8.79 -10.37
CA GLU A 39 69.73 9.26 -11.61
C GLU A 39 68.51 8.52 -12.25
N GLU A 40 67.58 9.15 -12.98
CA GLU A 40 67.24 10.55 -13.30
C GLU A 40 65.84 10.54 -13.98
N SER A 41 65.26 11.74 -14.22
CA SER A 41 64.19 11.99 -15.22
C SER A 41 62.80 11.38 -14.93
N GLY A 42 61.68 12.08 -15.14
CA GLY A 42 61.51 13.45 -15.63
C GLY A 42 60.19 13.61 -16.39
N ALA A 43 59.51 14.74 -16.15
CA ALA A 43 58.42 15.31 -16.95
C ALA A 43 57.29 14.36 -17.42
N VAL A 44 56.15 14.40 -16.71
CA VAL A 44 54.87 13.88 -17.20
C VAL A 44 54.48 14.65 -18.48
N SER A 45 54.50 13.96 -19.62
CA SER A 45 53.94 14.44 -20.89
C SER A 45 52.57 13.82 -21.11
N LYS A 46 51.66 14.62 -21.67
CA LYS A 46 50.32 14.19 -22.08
C LYS A 46 50.36 12.91 -22.92
N ILE A 47 49.49 11.96 -22.59
CA ILE A 47 49.07 10.87 -23.47
C ILE A 47 47.54 10.92 -23.51
N SER A 48 46.98 11.17 -24.69
CA SER A 48 45.60 10.81 -24.99
C SER A 48 45.54 9.31 -25.21
N LEU A 49 44.58 8.64 -24.61
CA LEU A 49 44.21 7.26 -24.91
C LEU A 49 42.75 7.26 -25.36
N ASP A 50 42.56 7.36 -26.68
CA ASP A 50 41.38 6.76 -27.31
C ASP A 50 41.47 5.24 -27.11
N VAL A 51 40.41 4.63 -26.61
CA VAL A 51 40.23 3.18 -26.58
C VAL A 51 38.87 2.87 -27.18
N GLU A 52 38.86 2.48 -28.46
CA GLU A 52 37.70 1.83 -29.09
C GLU A 52 37.55 0.39 -28.56
N PRO A 53 36.33 -0.14 -28.41
CA PRO A 53 36.09 -1.49 -27.92
C PRO A 53 36.46 -2.58 -28.97
N PRO A 54 36.93 -3.77 -28.53
CA PRO A 54 37.35 -4.83 -29.46
C PRO A 54 36.17 -5.67 -29.98
N ILE A 55 35.90 -5.57 -31.28
CA ILE A 55 35.08 -6.53 -32.02
C ILE A 55 35.84 -7.85 -32.28
N LEU A 56 35.22 -8.99 -31.97
CA LEU A 56 35.84 -10.32 -32.12
C LEU A 56 35.03 -11.27 -33.03
N SER A 57 35.10 -11.02 -34.34
CA SER A 57 34.61 -11.98 -35.36
C SER A 57 35.69 -13.02 -35.67
N THR A 58 35.43 -14.30 -35.36
CA THR A 58 36.34 -15.41 -35.72
C THR A 58 35.70 -16.35 -36.73
N SER A 59 36.20 -16.31 -37.98
CA SER A 59 35.92 -17.35 -38.99
C SER A 59 37.04 -18.39 -39.01
N SER A 60 36.70 -19.69 -39.02
CA SER A 60 37.64 -20.76 -39.31
C SER A 60 37.30 -21.44 -40.64
N GLN A 61 38.26 -21.45 -41.57
CA GLN A 61 38.16 -22.23 -42.82
C GLN A 61 38.56 -23.68 -42.56
N ILE A 62 37.88 -24.61 -43.24
CA ILE A 62 38.16 -26.05 -43.21
C ILE A 62 39.21 -26.38 -44.28
N GLU A 63 40.29 -27.09 -43.89
CA GLU A 63 41.17 -27.78 -44.84
C GLU A 63 40.79 -29.27 -44.96
N GLU A 64 40.88 -29.78 -46.18
CA GLU A 64 40.37 -31.08 -46.60
C GLU A 64 41.47 -32.15 -46.59
N ASN A 65 41.29 -33.25 -45.85
CA ASN A 65 41.93 -34.55 -46.10
C ASN A 65 41.11 -35.66 -45.41
N GLY A 66 40.63 -36.64 -46.18
CA GLY A 66 39.72 -37.68 -45.68
C GLY A 66 40.41 -38.98 -45.26
N ASP A 67 39.80 -39.66 -44.30
CA ASP A 67 39.75 -41.13 -44.21
C ASP A 67 38.36 -41.54 -43.69
N GLU A 68 37.82 -42.67 -44.17
CA GLU A 68 36.40 -43.02 -43.99
C GLU A 68 36.13 -43.74 -42.65
N THR A 69 35.31 -43.15 -41.77
CA THR A 69 34.45 -43.94 -40.85
C THR A 69 33.14 -43.19 -40.56
N ASN A 70 31.99 -43.87 -40.77
CA ASN A 70 30.66 -43.32 -40.47
C ASN A 70 30.47 -43.08 -38.97
N GLN A 71 30.12 -41.86 -38.60
CA GLN A 71 29.08 -41.58 -37.60
C GLN A 71 28.17 -40.49 -38.19
N GLU A 72 26.86 -40.68 -38.06
CA GLU A 72 25.85 -39.79 -38.66
C GLU A 72 25.73 -38.51 -37.81
N ASN A 73 25.75 -37.37 -38.48
CA ASN A 73 25.76 -36.05 -37.84
C ASN A 73 24.35 -35.45 -37.94
N GLU A 74 23.49 -35.73 -36.95
CA GLU A 74 22.15 -35.14 -36.89
C GLU A 74 22.25 -33.65 -36.54
N THR A 75 21.83 -32.81 -37.48
CA THR A 75 21.86 -31.34 -37.39
C THR A 75 20.47 -30.80 -37.76
N THR A 76 19.45 -31.35 -37.11
CA THR A 76 18.05 -30.97 -37.25
C THR A 76 17.61 -30.30 -35.94
N PRO A 77 17.04 -29.08 -35.97
CA PRO A 77 16.35 -28.53 -34.80
C PRO A 77 15.19 -29.46 -34.40
N PRO A 78 14.84 -29.57 -33.10
CA PRO A 78 13.66 -30.33 -32.70
C PRO A 78 12.42 -29.81 -33.43
N GLN A 79 11.57 -30.73 -33.88
CA GLN A 79 10.31 -30.37 -34.53
C GLN A 79 9.31 -29.98 -33.44
N HIS A 80 8.51 -28.93 -33.68
CA HIS A 80 7.35 -28.65 -32.84
C HIS A 80 6.33 -29.78 -33.05
N GLU A 81 6.15 -30.62 -32.04
CA GLU A 81 5.13 -31.68 -32.04
C GLU A 81 3.78 -31.14 -31.54
N ASN A 82 2.70 -31.78 -31.97
CA ASN A 82 1.34 -31.40 -31.57
C ASN A 82 1.12 -31.75 -30.09
N PRO A 83 0.71 -30.82 -29.20
CA PRO A 83 0.56 -31.11 -27.76
C PRO A 83 -0.35 -32.32 -27.46
N ASP A 84 -1.39 -32.53 -28.27
CA ASP A 84 -2.31 -33.67 -28.15
C ASP A 84 -1.69 -35.04 -28.54
N GLU A 85 -0.50 -35.04 -29.15
CA GLU A 85 0.19 -36.24 -29.66
C GLU A 85 1.45 -36.58 -28.84
N VAL A 86 1.95 -35.67 -27.99
CA VAL A 86 3.08 -35.90 -27.09
C VAL A 86 2.64 -36.76 -25.91
N SER A 87 3.17 -37.97 -25.83
CA SER A 87 2.86 -38.94 -24.74
C SER A 87 4.04 -39.22 -23.80
N GLU A 88 5.16 -38.53 -24.00
CA GLU A 88 6.28 -38.54 -23.06
C GLU A 88 6.03 -37.50 -21.96
N GLN A 89 6.35 -37.85 -20.71
CA GLN A 89 6.36 -36.88 -19.62
C GLN A 89 7.46 -35.87 -19.90
N GLY A 90 7.10 -34.59 -19.97
CA GLY A 90 8.06 -33.50 -20.13
C GLY A 90 9.09 -33.51 -18.99
N ASP A 91 10.32 -33.11 -19.30
CA ASP A 91 11.38 -32.96 -18.31
C ASP A 91 11.17 -31.64 -17.56
N SER A 92 10.34 -31.69 -16.52
CA SER A 92 9.98 -30.53 -15.69
C SER A 92 11.19 -29.95 -14.95
N GLU A 93 12.13 -30.80 -14.52
CA GLU A 93 13.40 -30.39 -13.89
C GLU A 93 14.24 -29.53 -14.87
N ARG A 94 14.29 -29.91 -16.15
CA ARG A 94 14.97 -29.12 -17.19
C ARG A 94 14.22 -27.83 -17.56
N LEU A 95 12.89 -27.82 -17.51
CA LEU A 95 12.10 -26.62 -17.75
C LEU A 95 12.22 -25.62 -16.59
N GLN A 96 12.18 -26.12 -15.35
CA GLN A 96 12.44 -25.35 -14.13
C GLN A 96 13.79 -24.65 -14.22
N LEU A 97 14.88 -25.39 -14.45
CA LEU A 97 16.23 -24.82 -14.57
C LEU A 97 16.37 -23.82 -15.74
N HIS A 98 15.56 -23.96 -16.81
CA HIS A 98 15.58 -22.99 -17.91
C HIS A 98 14.90 -21.67 -17.54
N LEU A 99 13.77 -21.73 -16.82
CA LEU A 99 13.03 -20.56 -16.35
C LEU A 99 13.77 -19.86 -15.21
N GLU A 100 14.40 -20.61 -14.31
CA GLU A 100 15.35 -20.13 -13.27
C GLU A 100 16.43 -19.23 -13.90
N SER A 101 17.11 -19.75 -14.93
CA SER A 101 18.13 -19.01 -15.67
C SER A 101 17.59 -17.77 -16.40
N ILE A 102 16.35 -17.78 -16.93
CA ILE A 102 15.72 -16.59 -17.54
C ILE A 102 15.43 -15.51 -16.48
N LEU A 103 14.92 -15.91 -15.31
CA LEU A 103 14.62 -14.98 -14.22
C LEU A 103 15.91 -14.34 -13.69
N SER A 104 16.95 -15.15 -13.46
CA SER A 104 18.26 -14.63 -13.06
C SER A 104 18.92 -13.76 -14.13
N GLU A 105 18.88 -14.13 -15.42
CA GLU A 105 19.41 -13.29 -16.53
C GLU A 105 18.72 -11.91 -16.59
N ARG A 106 17.41 -11.84 -16.33
CA ARG A 106 16.65 -10.57 -16.29
C ARG A 106 16.95 -9.71 -15.06
N LEU A 107 17.14 -10.33 -13.90
CA LEU A 107 17.60 -9.63 -12.69
C LEU A 107 19.00 -9.05 -12.92
N SER A 108 19.91 -9.81 -13.54
CA SER A 108 21.23 -9.34 -13.97
C SER A 108 21.16 -8.17 -14.96
N GLU A 109 20.34 -8.25 -16.00
CA GLU A 109 20.12 -7.15 -16.96
C GLU A 109 19.57 -5.89 -16.27
N SER A 110 18.66 -6.05 -15.31
CA SER A 110 18.08 -4.93 -14.56
C SER A 110 19.13 -4.25 -13.67
N THR A 111 19.90 -5.02 -12.88
CA THR A 111 20.99 -4.48 -12.04
C THR A 111 22.07 -3.80 -12.88
N ALA A 112 22.43 -4.37 -14.04
CA ALA A 112 23.34 -3.71 -14.97
C ALA A 112 22.79 -2.36 -15.48
N SER A 113 21.49 -2.30 -15.77
CA SER A 113 20.81 -1.07 -16.21
C SER A 113 20.76 0.00 -15.10
N VAL A 114 20.55 -0.38 -13.84
CA VAL A 114 20.70 0.52 -12.68
C VAL A 114 22.13 1.07 -12.58
N GLY A 115 23.15 0.22 -12.75
CA GLY A 115 24.56 0.63 -12.78
C GLY A 115 24.88 1.67 -13.88
N ASP A 116 24.25 1.53 -15.05
CA ASP A 116 24.33 2.47 -16.17
C ASP A 116 23.41 3.71 -16.02
N ARG A 117 22.58 3.77 -14.97
CA ARG A 117 21.55 4.80 -14.70
C ARG A 117 20.41 4.85 -15.72
N ASP A 118 20.09 3.70 -16.32
CA ASP A 118 18.93 3.53 -17.20
C ASP A 118 17.78 2.87 -16.43
N TYR A 119 17.16 3.65 -15.54
CA TYR A 119 16.07 3.19 -14.66
C TYR A 119 14.80 2.79 -15.44
N GLU A 120 14.60 3.33 -16.65
CA GLU A 120 13.52 2.88 -17.54
C GLU A 120 13.81 1.47 -18.06
N GLN A 121 15.04 1.22 -18.54
CA GLN A 121 15.45 -0.12 -18.99
C GLN A 121 15.52 -1.14 -17.85
N ALA A 122 15.94 -0.75 -16.64
CA ALA A 122 15.92 -1.62 -15.46
C ALA A 122 14.51 -2.17 -15.20
N ASN A 123 13.53 -1.26 -15.02
CA ASN A 123 12.13 -1.63 -14.82
C ASN A 123 11.53 -2.44 -15.99
N LEU A 124 12.00 -2.23 -17.23
CA LEU A 124 11.58 -3.05 -18.38
C LEU A 124 12.13 -4.48 -18.32
N SER A 125 13.38 -4.69 -17.89
CA SER A 125 14.00 -6.02 -17.81
C SER A 125 13.28 -6.94 -16.82
N ILE A 126 12.79 -6.39 -15.69
CA ILE A 126 11.98 -7.08 -14.66
C ILE A 126 10.47 -6.77 -14.73
N GLY A 127 9.99 -6.31 -15.89
CA GLY A 127 8.57 -6.04 -16.15
C GLY A 127 7.81 -7.25 -16.70
N SER A 128 6.89 -7.01 -17.63
CA SER A 128 5.93 -8.03 -18.11
C SER A 128 6.53 -9.35 -18.62
N GLU A 129 7.73 -9.32 -19.21
CA GLU A 129 8.40 -10.53 -19.68
C GLU A 129 9.03 -11.35 -18.55
N TYR A 130 9.34 -10.71 -17.42
CA TYR A 130 9.71 -11.36 -16.16
C TYR A 130 8.49 -11.97 -15.49
N ASP A 131 7.38 -11.22 -15.42
CA ASP A 131 6.10 -11.71 -14.88
C ASP A 131 5.61 -12.97 -15.60
N GLU A 132 5.74 -13.02 -16.93
CA GLU A 132 5.43 -14.19 -17.74
C GLU A 132 6.36 -15.37 -17.39
N ALA A 133 7.68 -15.14 -17.29
CA ALA A 133 8.63 -16.18 -16.89
C ALA A 133 8.36 -16.71 -15.47
N LEU A 134 8.05 -15.83 -14.52
CA LEU A 134 7.76 -16.14 -13.12
C LEU A 134 6.45 -16.91 -12.97
N THR A 135 5.43 -16.54 -13.74
CA THR A 135 4.16 -17.29 -13.82
C THR A 135 4.40 -18.71 -14.34
N ASN A 136 5.17 -18.87 -15.41
CA ASN A 136 5.56 -20.19 -15.91
C ASN A 136 6.44 -20.97 -14.91
N TYR A 137 7.26 -20.29 -14.09
CA TYR A 137 8.08 -20.93 -13.06
C TYR A 137 7.23 -21.47 -11.91
N ARG A 138 6.20 -20.73 -11.46
CA ARG A 138 5.22 -21.17 -10.44
C ARG A 138 4.52 -22.47 -10.82
N ASP A 139 4.30 -22.74 -12.11
CA ASP A 139 3.68 -23.99 -12.59
C ASP A 139 4.59 -25.23 -12.52
N VAL A 140 5.91 -25.04 -12.38
CA VAL A 140 6.91 -26.14 -12.45
C VAL A 140 7.84 -26.26 -11.25
N ALA A 141 7.96 -25.21 -10.43
CA ALA A 141 8.80 -25.15 -9.25
C ALA A 141 7.97 -25.30 -7.95
N ASP A 142 8.66 -25.50 -6.82
CA ASP A 142 8.04 -25.42 -5.49
C ASP A 142 7.67 -23.96 -5.16
N GLU A 143 6.57 -23.74 -4.42
CA GLU A 143 6.05 -22.41 -4.07
C GLU A 143 7.11 -21.50 -3.42
N ASP A 144 7.87 -22.04 -2.45
CA ASP A 144 8.98 -21.35 -1.78
C ASP A 144 10.01 -20.76 -2.77
N ARG A 145 10.32 -21.47 -3.87
CA ARG A 145 11.30 -21.00 -4.86
C ARG A 145 10.76 -19.90 -5.75
N ALA A 146 9.50 -19.98 -6.14
CA ALA A 146 8.87 -18.93 -6.92
C ALA A 146 8.64 -17.66 -6.08
N ALA A 147 8.44 -17.80 -4.76
CA ALA A 147 8.38 -16.68 -3.83
C ALA A 147 9.71 -15.91 -3.75
N MET A 148 10.87 -16.59 -3.75
CA MET A 148 12.19 -15.93 -3.76
C MET A 148 12.37 -14.98 -4.95
N TYR A 149 12.01 -15.43 -6.16
CA TYR A 149 12.09 -14.59 -7.36
C TYR A 149 11.06 -13.45 -7.36
N ALA A 150 9.84 -13.67 -6.82
CA ALA A 150 8.87 -12.60 -6.64
C ALA A 150 9.37 -11.51 -5.68
N THR A 151 9.94 -11.91 -4.54
CA THR A 151 10.54 -11.00 -3.55
C THR A 151 11.71 -10.23 -4.17
N ALA A 152 12.62 -10.92 -4.88
CA ALA A 152 13.73 -10.28 -5.56
C ALA A 152 13.30 -9.27 -6.64
N GLN A 153 12.13 -9.45 -7.27
CA GLN A 153 11.54 -8.48 -8.20
C GLN A 153 11.04 -7.23 -7.48
N GLU A 154 10.32 -7.40 -6.37
CA GLU A 154 9.79 -6.31 -5.54
C GLU A 154 10.92 -5.45 -4.97
N GLU A 155 11.90 -6.08 -4.30
CA GLU A 155 13.09 -5.41 -3.72
C GLU A 155 13.93 -4.71 -4.80
N HIS A 156 13.98 -5.25 -6.02
CA HIS A 156 14.68 -4.61 -7.15
C HIS A 156 13.98 -3.35 -7.64
N GLN A 157 12.65 -3.34 -7.68
CA GLN A 157 11.87 -2.16 -8.02
C GLN A 157 12.02 -1.06 -6.96
N GLU A 158 12.04 -1.43 -5.67
CA GLU A 158 12.29 -0.48 -4.58
C GLU A 158 13.69 0.15 -4.68
N PHE A 159 14.74 -0.68 -4.85
CA PHE A 159 16.12 -0.20 -5.04
C PHE A 159 16.27 0.67 -6.29
N THR A 160 15.69 0.25 -7.42
CA THR A 160 15.71 1.00 -8.69
C THR A 160 15.03 2.36 -8.54
N GLY A 161 13.89 2.42 -7.85
CA GLY A 161 13.17 3.67 -7.56
C GLY A 161 13.95 4.59 -6.62
N ALA A 162 14.52 4.04 -5.54
CA ALA A 162 15.36 4.79 -4.60
C ALA A 162 16.58 5.40 -5.30
N ASP A 163 17.22 4.64 -6.18
CA ASP A 163 18.41 5.06 -6.90
C ASP A 163 18.14 6.15 -7.93
N GLY A 164 17.01 6.03 -8.65
CA GLY A 164 16.54 7.03 -9.62
C GLY A 164 16.19 8.36 -8.95
N ASN A 165 15.42 8.33 -7.87
CA ASN A 165 15.08 9.52 -7.09
C ASN A 165 16.32 10.26 -6.60
N PHE A 166 17.36 9.54 -6.17
CA PHE A 166 18.62 10.15 -5.74
C PHE A 166 19.32 10.89 -6.88
N ASP A 167 19.38 10.32 -8.08
CA ASP A 167 20.06 10.96 -9.22
C ASP A 167 19.28 12.15 -9.80
N ASP A 168 17.95 12.14 -9.71
CA ASP A 168 17.09 13.30 -10.02
C ASP A 168 17.28 14.42 -8.99
N LEU A 169 17.19 14.12 -7.69
CA LEU A 169 17.46 15.08 -6.60
C LEU A 169 18.87 15.66 -6.70
N ARG A 170 19.87 14.83 -7.03
CA ARG A 170 21.25 15.25 -7.25
C ARG A 170 21.36 16.24 -8.41
N THR A 171 20.58 16.02 -9.48
CA THR A 171 20.54 16.93 -10.63
C THR A 171 19.88 18.26 -10.28
N GLU A 172 18.77 18.26 -9.53
CA GLU A 172 18.17 19.51 -9.01
C GLU A 172 19.14 20.26 -8.09
N TYR A 173 19.84 19.54 -7.20
CA TYR A 173 20.80 20.10 -6.27
C TYR A 173 21.96 20.78 -6.99
N GLU A 174 22.59 20.09 -7.95
CA GLU A 174 23.67 20.63 -8.77
C GLU A 174 23.22 21.85 -9.58
N GLN A 175 21.94 21.93 -9.98
CA GLN A 175 21.38 23.11 -10.62
C GLN A 175 21.18 24.26 -9.62
N ALA A 176 20.58 24.02 -8.45
CA ALA A 176 20.38 25.04 -7.42
C ALA A 176 21.71 25.71 -7.00
N ARG A 177 22.78 24.91 -6.87
CA ARG A 177 24.15 25.42 -6.63
C ARG A 177 24.68 26.28 -7.79
N GLN A 178 24.41 25.92 -9.04
CA GLN A 178 24.82 26.71 -10.21
C GLN A 178 24.07 28.03 -10.33
N ASP A 179 22.78 28.05 -9.99
CA ASP A 179 21.94 29.25 -9.96
C ASP A 179 22.21 30.14 -8.72
N GLY A 180 22.90 29.60 -7.71
CA GLY A 180 23.28 30.29 -6.48
C GLY A 180 22.14 30.37 -5.45
N ASP A 181 21.19 29.45 -5.52
CA ASP A 181 20.11 29.30 -4.54
C ASP A 181 20.57 28.42 -3.37
N ASP A 182 21.37 29.03 -2.49
CA ASP A 182 21.91 28.38 -1.29
C ASP A 182 20.82 27.92 -0.30
N GLN A 183 19.54 28.30 -0.47
CA GLN A 183 18.44 27.79 0.35
C GLN A 183 17.89 26.50 -0.25
N ARG A 184 17.42 26.52 -1.51
CA ARG A 184 16.89 25.31 -2.16
C ARG A 184 17.94 24.21 -2.24
N ALA A 185 19.22 24.57 -2.39
CA ALA A 185 20.33 23.61 -2.36
C ALA A 185 20.47 22.86 -1.01
N ARG A 186 20.10 23.46 0.13
CA ARG A 186 20.13 22.78 1.44
C ARG A 186 18.84 22.00 1.72
N GLU A 187 17.70 22.47 1.21
CA GLU A 187 16.45 21.71 1.25
C GLU A 187 16.59 20.40 0.45
N LEU A 188 17.15 20.47 -0.77
CA LEU A 188 17.49 19.31 -1.60
C LEU A 188 18.57 18.39 -1.01
N ALA A 189 19.41 18.92 -0.12
CA ALA A 189 20.43 18.14 0.55
C ALA A 189 19.87 17.22 1.63
N ASP A 190 18.94 17.74 2.44
CA ASP A 190 18.19 16.98 3.43
C ASP A 190 17.40 15.85 2.73
N GLU A 191 16.77 16.15 1.59
CA GLU A 191 16.12 15.18 0.68
C GLU A 191 17.12 14.12 0.14
N LEU A 192 18.38 14.49 -0.16
CA LEU A 192 19.43 13.57 -0.62
C LEU A 192 19.98 12.65 0.48
N GLU A 193 20.07 13.11 1.74
CA GLU A 193 20.48 12.26 2.87
C GLU A 193 19.42 11.16 3.16
N GLU A 194 18.14 11.54 3.12
CA GLU A 194 17.02 10.61 3.26
C GLU A 194 17.05 9.57 2.13
N GLN A 195 17.21 10.02 0.88
CA GLN A 195 17.21 9.12 -0.27
C GLN A 195 18.46 8.22 -0.34
N ALA A 196 19.62 8.67 0.16
CA ALA A 196 20.79 7.81 0.32
C ALA A 196 20.55 6.70 1.35
N THR A 197 19.87 7.00 2.46
CA THR A 197 19.48 5.99 3.46
C THR A 197 18.55 4.95 2.84
N SER A 198 17.58 5.38 2.03
CA SER A 198 16.69 4.46 1.29
C SER A 198 17.44 3.59 0.26
N ILE A 199 18.50 4.07 -0.39
CA ILE A 199 19.39 3.23 -1.24
C ILE A 199 20.14 2.18 -0.41
N LEU A 200 20.58 2.53 0.80
CA LEU A 200 21.24 1.58 1.70
C LEU A 200 20.28 0.47 2.12
N ASP A 201 19.13 0.84 2.69
CA ASP A 201 18.14 -0.11 3.21
C ASP A 201 17.59 -1.06 2.12
N SER A 202 17.21 -0.52 0.95
CA SER A 202 16.72 -1.33 -0.19
C SER A 202 17.83 -2.13 -0.88
N GLY A 203 19.06 -1.60 -0.91
CA GLY A 203 20.22 -2.32 -1.42
C GLY A 203 20.55 -3.55 -0.57
N ASP A 204 20.52 -3.42 0.75
CA ASP A 204 20.71 -4.53 1.68
C ASP A 204 19.60 -5.59 1.51
N ALA A 205 18.35 -5.18 1.34
CA ALA A 205 17.22 -6.09 1.12
C ALA A 205 17.32 -6.87 -0.22
N LEU A 206 17.73 -6.18 -1.29
CA LEU A 206 17.98 -6.80 -2.60
C LEU A 206 19.20 -7.75 -2.57
N ILE A 207 20.28 -7.39 -1.88
CA ILE A 207 21.45 -8.27 -1.68
C ILE A 207 21.03 -9.55 -0.95
N ASN A 208 20.24 -9.44 0.13
CA ASN A 208 19.72 -10.61 0.85
C ASN A 208 18.86 -11.51 -0.07
N SER A 209 18.06 -10.93 -0.97
CA SER A 209 17.26 -11.68 -1.95
C SER A 209 18.13 -12.44 -2.95
N TYR A 210 19.23 -11.84 -3.43
CA TYR A 210 20.20 -12.52 -4.30
C TYR A 210 21.00 -13.61 -3.58
N ASP A 211 21.44 -13.38 -2.35
CA ASP A 211 22.06 -14.38 -1.47
C ASP A 211 21.12 -15.59 -1.24
N GLU A 212 19.81 -15.35 -1.05
CA GLU A 212 18.82 -16.41 -0.90
C GLU A 212 18.61 -17.21 -2.19
N ILE A 213 18.56 -16.54 -3.36
CA ILE A 213 18.52 -17.22 -4.66
C ILE A 213 19.77 -18.08 -4.84
N GLN A 214 20.99 -17.53 -4.73
CA GLN A 214 22.25 -18.28 -4.86
C GLN A 214 22.34 -19.48 -3.90
N SER A 215 21.77 -19.36 -2.70
CA SER A 215 21.77 -20.41 -1.68
C SER A 215 20.84 -21.59 -2.00
N ASN A 216 19.80 -21.39 -2.83
CA ASN A 216 18.73 -22.35 -3.09
C ASN A 216 18.63 -22.83 -4.56
N THR A 217 19.32 -22.15 -5.49
CA THR A 217 19.37 -22.43 -6.94
C THR A 217 20.77 -22.87 -7.38
N ASN A 218 21.05 -22.88 -8.69
CA ASN A 218 22.43 -22.98 -9.22
C ASN A 218 22.91 -21.69 -9.90
N GLU A 219 22.15 -20.60 -9.75
CA GLU A 219 22.46 -19.30 -10.35
C GLU A 219 23.47 -18.53 -9.48
N ASP A 220 24.19 -17.60 -10.10
CA ASP A 220 25.28 -16.86 -9.46
C ASP A 220 25.05 -15.35 -9.66
N HIS A 221 24.96 -14.64 -8.54
CA HIS A 221 24.66 -13.21 -8.44
C HIS A 221 25.80 -12.39 -7.81
N GLU A 222 27.02 -12.94 -7.68
CA GLU A 222 28.19 -12.22 -7.11
C GLU A 222 28.45 -10.88 -7.84
N THR A 223 28.20 -10.78 -9.15
CA THR A 223 28.46 -9.56 -9.95
C THR A 223 27.42 -8.47 -9.70
N GLU A 224 26.17 -8.88 -9.49
CA GLU A 224 25.04 -8.02 -9.24
C GLU A 224 25.09 -7.46 -7.81
N ILE A 225 25.49 -8.28 -6.84
CA ILE A 225 25.79 -7.84 -5.47
C ILE A 225 26.92 -6.80 -5.47
N GLU A 226 28.05 -7.06 -6.15
CA GLU A 226 29.15 -6.08 -6.30
C GLU A 226 28.66 -4.75 -6.93
N ALA A 227 27.68 -4.79 -7.83
CA ALA A 227 27.12 -3.59 -8.47
C ALA A 227 26.19 -2.78 -7.54
N ILE A 228 25.41 -3.46 -6.70
CA ILE A 228 24.55 -2.83 -5.67
C ILE A 228 25.42 -2.18 -4.59
N GLU A 229 26.40 -2.92 -4.04
CA GLU A 229 27.37 -2.40 -3.06
C GLU A 229 28.11 -1.17 -3.60
N ALA A 230 28.54 -1.21 -4.87
CA ALA A 230 29.21 -0.07 -5.50
C ALA A 230 28.30 1.17 -5.66
N ARG A 231 26.97 0.97 -5.74
CA ARG A 231 26.01 2.08 -5.83
C ARG A 231 25.64 2.65 -4.45
N GLN A 232 25.56 1.80 -3.43
CA GLN A 232 25.51 2.17 -2.02
C GLN A 232 26.73 3.03 -1.64
N GLU A 233 27.97 2.54 -1.88
CA GLU A 233 29.22 3.30 -1.61
C GLU A 233 29.24 4.64 -2.38
N ALA A 234 28.75 4.66 -3.62
CA ALA A 234 28.68 5.90 -4.41
C ALA A 234 27.69 6.93 -3.86
N ALA A 235 26.57 6.50 -3.27
CA ALA A 235 25.59 7.38 -2.63
C ALA A 235 26.15 7.97 -1.32
N GLU A 236 26.68 7.13 -0.42
CA GLU A 236 27.33 7.55 0.83
C GLU A 236 28.48 8.53 0.54
N ALA A 237 29.38 8.17 -0.37
CA ALA A 237 30.51 9.01 -0.72
C ALA A 237 30.08 10.30 -1.44
N TYR A 238 28.89 10.38 -2.04
CA TYR A 238 28.34 11.66 -2.51
C TYR A 238 27.93 12.53 -1.34
N VAL A 239 27.10 12.00 -0.44
CA VAL A 239 26.58 12.70 0.76
C VAL A 239 27.71 13.19 1.67
N GLU A 240 28.73 12.38 1.96
CA GLU A 240 29.86 12.78 2.81
C GLU A 240 30.61 14.00 2.24
N ARG A 241 30.99 13.96 0.95
CA ARG A 241 31.67 15.07 0.26
C ARG A 241 30.79 16.31 0.11
N PHE A 242 29.49 16.10 -0.01
CA PHE A 242 28.48 17.14 -0.08
C PHE A 242 28.37 17.88 1.27
N ASN A 243 28.32 17.13 2.38
CA ASN A 243 28.20 17.67 3.74
C ASN A 243 29.40 18.55 4.12
N GLU A 244 30.62 18.09 3.83
CA GLU A 244 31.86 18.88 4.04
C GLU A 244 31.86 20.21 3.23
N ALA A 245 31.07 20.31 2.16
CA ALA A 245 31.04 21.46 1.27
C ALA A 245 29.93 22.49 1.61
N GLU A 246 28.74 22.06 2.03
CA GLU A 246 27.60 22.95 2.25
C GLU A 246 27.31 23.33 3.70
N PHE A 247 27.66 22.45 4.64
CA PHE A 247 27.34 22.64 6.04
C PHE A 247 28.56 23.05 6.85
N VAL A 248 28.33 23.91 7.85
CA VAL A 248 29.31 24.17 8.90
C VAL A 248 29.15 23.08 9.95
N ASP A 249 30.19 22.25 10.10
CA ASP A 249 30.26 21.21 11.12
C ASP A 249 29.94 21.74 12.51
N THR A 250 29.19 20.96 13.29
CA THR A 250 28.78 21.32 14.64
C THR A 250 29.26 20.33 15.69
N GLN A 251 29.63 20.88 16.85
CA GLN A 251 30.01 20.14 18.04
C GLN A 251 28.92 20.35 19.10
N LEU A 252 28.40 19.25 19.64
CA LEU A 252 27.43 19.23 20.72
C LEU A 252 28.08 18.62 21.97
N ASP A 253 28.46 19.46 22.93
CA ASP A 253 28.94 19.00 24.22
C ASP A 253 27.75 18.85 25.18
N LEU A 254 27.58 17.68 25.80
CA LEU A 254 26.49 17.40 26.75
C LEU A 254 26.98 17.04 28.14
N SER A 255 26.18 17.40 29.14
CA SER A 255 26.33 16.98 30.52
C SER A 255 24.96 16.89 31.20
N ALA A 256 24.82 16.09 32.25
CA ALA A 256 23.58 15.99 33.02
C ALA A 256 23.85 16.17 34.51
N GLU A 257 22.88 16.72 35.25
CA GLU A 257 22.96 16.88 36.71
C GLU A 257 22.72 15.56 37.48
N GLY A 258 23.29 14.46 36.99
CA GLY A 258 23.08 13.11 37.50
C GLY A 258 22.98 12.11 36.34
N THR A 259 22.46 10.92 36.66
CA THR A 259 22.11 9.89 35.66
C THR A 259 20.71 9.30 35.88
N GLU A 260 20.16 9.42 37.08
CA GLU A 260 18.83 8.88 37.41
C GLU A 260 17.75 9.71 36.69
N ALA A 261 16.81 9.02 36.04
CA ALA A 261 15.72 9.63 35.28
C ALA A 261 14.44 8.81 35.43
N SER A 262 13.28 9.45 35.50
CA SER A 262 11.98 8.77 35.58
C SER A 262 10.88 9.62 34.97
N PHE A 263 9.68 9.06 34.80
CA PHE A 263 8.53 9.88 34.41
C PHE A 263 8.22 10.97 35.46
N ASP A 264 8.54 10.74 36.74
CA ASP A 264 8.35 11.75 37.78
C ASP A 264 9.48 12.81 37.77
N ASP A 265 10.73 12.37 37.89
CA ASP A 265 11.94 13.19 37.99
C ASP A 265 12.70 13.21 36.65
N PRO A 266 12.64 14.30 35.86
CA PRO A 266 13.23 14.35 34.53
C PRO A 266 14.75 14.57 34.59
N LEU A 267 15.48 13.97 33.65
CA LEU A 267 16.92 14.22 33.53
C LEU A 267 17.15 15.64 33.00
N VAL A 268 17.78 16.50 33.80
CA VAL A 268 18.20 17.83 33.36
C VAL A 268 19.55 17.71 32.65
N ILE A 269 19.54 17.96 31.34
CA ILE A 269 20.69 17.90 30.44
C ILE A 269 21.09 19.35 30.13
N SER A 270 22.30 19.73 30.54
CA SER A 270 22.94 20.99 30.15
C SER A 270 23.85 20.73 28.95
N GLY A 271 23.59 21.40 27.83
CA GLY A 271 24.38 21.25 26.61
C GLY A 271 24.98 22.56 26.13
N GLN A 272 25.97 22.47 25.25
CA GLN A 272 26.53 23.59 24.50
C GLN A 272 26.68 23.20 23.03
N LEU A 273 26.14 24.02 22.13
CA LEU A 273 26.22 23.83 20.68
C LEU A 273 27.15 24.86 20.06
N LEU A 274 28.22 24.37 19.44
CA LEU A 274 29.27 25.13 18.76
C LEU A 274 29.39 24.70 17.30
N THR A 275 30.03 25.52 16.47
CA THR A 275 30.70 25.06 15.24
C THR A 275 32.02 24.35 15.59
N ASP A 276 32.56 23.51 14.71
CA ASP A 276 33.91 22.91 14.90
C ASP A 276 35.02 23.98 15.05
N SER A 277 34.81 25.17 14.47
CA SER A 277 35.71 26.32 14.66
C SER A 277 35.67 26.94 16.07
N GLY A 278 34.75 26.50 16.94
CA GLY A 278 34.55 26.98 18.30
C GLY A 278 33.67 28.23 18.43
N GLU A 279 33.01 28.66 17.34
CA GLU A 279 32.01 29.73 17.39
C GLU A 279 30.66 29.19 17.92
N ALA A 280 29.98 29.97 18.77
CA ALA A 280 28.73 29.54 19.42
C ALA A 280 27.51 29.68 18.51
N ILE A 281 26.68 28.63 18.46
CA ILE A 281 25.38 28.65 17.77
C ILE A 281 24.35 29.26 18.72
N ALA A 282 24.38 30.58 18.81
CA ALA A 282 23.83 31.37 19.90
C ALA A 282 22.48 32.06 19.61
N ASP A 283 21.78 32.41 20.70
CA ASP A 283 20.57 33.25 20.73
C ASP A 283 19.46 32.81 19.76
N ARG A 284 19.20 31.49 19.66
CA ARG A 284 18.19 30.91 18.76
C ARG A 284 17.50 29.67 19.31
N THR A 285 16.32 29.35 18.78
CA THR A 285 15.73 28.02 18.95
C THR A 285 16.50 27.00 18.11
N ILE A 286 16.75 25.83 18.67
CA ILE A 286 17.29 24.64 18.00
C ILE A 286 16.39 23.44 18.28
N THR A 287 16.42 22.43 17.40
CA THR A 287 15.71 21.17 17.58
C THR A 287 16.68 20.07 18.01
N LEU A 288 16.33 19.35 19.07
CA LEU A 288 17.05 18.18 19.57
C LEU A 288 16.17 16.95 19.43
N ALA A 289 16.65 15.89 18.78
CA ALA A 289 16.01 14.58 18.77
C ALA A 289 16.54 13.72 19.92
N VAL A 290 15.63 13.03 20.62
CA VAL A 290 15.96 12.05 21.66
C VAL A 290 15.09 10.81 21.42
N GLY A 291 15.68 9.80 20.77
CA GLY A 291 14.90 8.79 20.07
C GLY A 291 14.01 9.44 19.01
N GLN A 292 12.73 9.05 18.96
CA GLN A 292 11.75 9.61 18.01
C GLN A 292 11.15 10.98 18.43
N ARG A 293 11.46 11.48 19.64
CA ARG A 293 10.86 12.73 20.14
C ARG A 293 11.75 13.94 19.84
N LEU A 294 11.16 14.99 19.28
CA LEU A 294 11.82 16.27 19.00
C LEU A 294 11.53 17.28 20.13
N TYR A 295 12.56 18.04 20.51
CA TYR A 295 12.52 19.07 21.56
C TYR A 295 13.06 20.39 21.02
N ALA A 296 12.25 21.44 21.08
CA ALA A 296 12.69 22.80 20.79
C ALA A 296 13.28 23.44 22.06
N VAL A 297 14.54 23.86 22.02
CA VAL A 297 15.21 24.58 23.13
C VAL A 297 15.87 25.86 22.63
N GLU A 298 15.99 26.88 23.48
CA GLU A 298 16.70 28.12 23.14
C GLU A 298 18.16 28.06 23.59
N THR A 299 19.10 28.38 22.70
CA THR A 299 20.51 28.59 23.04
C THR A 299 20.77 30.03 23.50
N ASP A 300 21.66 30.20 24.48
CA ASP A 300 22.07 31.52 24.96
C ASP A 300 23.19 32.16 24.10
N ASN A 301 23.69 33.33 24.51
CA ASN A 301 24.76 34.05 23.80
C ASN A 301 26.13 33.33 23.75
N THR A 302 26.25 32.16 24.40
CA THR A 302 27.40 31.25 24.35
C THR A 302 27.07 29.88 23.75
N GLY A 303 25.86 29.69 23.22
CA GLY A 303 25.41 28.42 22.65
C GLY A 303 24.96 27.40 23.71
N GLN A 304 24.88 27.78 25.00
CA GLN A 304 24.42 26.89 26.07
C GLN A 304 22.89 26.77 26.07
N PHE A 305 22.38 25.58 26.38
CA PHE A 305 20.95 25.30 26.53
C PHE A 305 20.71 24.30 27.68
N GLU A 306 19.46 24.17 28.10
CA GLU A 306 19.00 23.19 29.08
C GLU A 306 17.79 22.41 28.53
N LEU A 307 17.81 21.09 28.66
CA LEU A 307 16.73 20.18 28.26
C LEU A 307 16.30 19.33 29.48
N ALA A 308 15.03 19.42 29.86
CA ALA A 308 14.44 18.55 30.88
C ALA A 308 13.80 17.31 30.23
N TYR A 309 14.58 16.25 30.07
CA TYR A 309 14.13 15.02 29.41
C TYR A 309 13.31 14.13 30.35
N ARG A 310 12.04 13.88 29.99
CA ARG A 310 11.12 12.99 30.73
C ARG A 310 10.90 11.70 29.94
N PRO A 311 11.50 10.56 30.33
CA PRO A 311 11.32 9.31 29.60
C PRO A 311 9.89 8.77 29.75
N VAL A 312 9.31 8.31 28.63
CA VAL A 312 8.03 7.59 28.55
C VAL A 312 8.25 6.20 27.97
N HIS A 313 8.75 6.14 26.72
CA HIS A 313 8.99 4.90 25.96
C HIS A 313 10.40 4.33 26.12
N LEU A 314 11.28 5.02 26.85
CA LEU A 314 12.66 4.56 27.03
C LEU A 314 12.66 3.26 27.84
N SER A 315 13.53 2.31 27.46
CA SER A 315 13.68 1.05 28.18
C SER A 315 14.10 1.32 29.63
N ALA A 316 13.55 0.54 30.58
CA ALA A 316 14.00 0.57 31.97
C ALA A 316 15.47 0.16 32.13
N ASP A 317 15.96 -0.67 31.20
CA ASP A 317 17.35 -1.13 31.15
C ASP A 317 18.27 -0.18 30.36
N GLU A 318 17.76 0.97 29.87
CA GLU A 318 18.59 1.90 29.10
C GLU A 318 19.67 2.54 29.98
N THR A 319 20.90 2.54 29.46
CA THR A 319 22.09 3.08 30.13
C THR A 319 22.68 4.29 29.42
N THR A 320 22.29 4.55 28.17
CA THR A 320 22.83 5.63 27.36
C THR A 320 21.72 6.37 26.61
N LEU A 321 21.64 7.69 26.77
CA LEU A 321 20.70 8.52 26.04
C LEU A 321 21.44 9.23 24.90
N ASN A 322 21.12 8.88 23.65
CA ASN A 322 21.57 9.65 22.49
C ASN A 322 20.70 10.90 22.34
N VAL A 323 21.35 12.05 22.12
CA VAL A 323 20.71 13.33 21.84
C VAL A 323 21.37 13.90 20.58
N GLN A 324 20.57 14.12 19.54
CA GLN A 324 21.03 14.64 18.25
C GLN A 324 20.52 16.06 18.05
N TYR A 325 21.41 17.01 17.75
CA TYR A 325 21.01 18.29 17.17
C TYR A 325 20.57 18.05 15.72
N ARG A 326 19.29 18.30 15.45
CA ARG A 326 18.71 18.27 14.11
C ARG A 326 18.46 19.72 13.65
N PRO A 327 19.29 20.28 12.77
CA PRO A 327 19.03 21.59 12.16
C PRO A 327 17.73 21.58 11.34
N GLU A 328 17.17 22.77 11.06
CA GLU A 328 16.16 22.91 10.00
C GLU A 328 16.82 22.69 8.63
N SER A 329 16.14 22.09 7.66
CA SER A 329 16.71 21.74 6.33
C SER A 329 17.35 22.91 5.57
N SER A 330 16.88 24.15 5.77
CA SER A 330 17.49 25.35 5.17
C SER A 330 18.75 25.90 5.88
N SER A 331 19.12 25.31 7.03
CA SER A 331 20.20 25.75 7.92
C SER A 331 21.59 25.48 7.35
N SER A 332 22.52 26.43 7.50
CA SER A 332 23.93 26.24 7.11
C SER A 332 24.78 25.47 8.14
N PHE A 333 24.16 24.71 9.04
CA PHE A 333 24.83 23.98 10.12
C PHE A 333 24.49 22.50 9.98
N GLY A 334 25.49 21.62 10.06
CA GLY A 334 25.30 20.18 9.98
C GLY A 334 24.70 19.60 11.26
N ALA A 335 24.05 18.44 11.14
CA ALA A 335 23.59 17.66 12.29
C ALA A 335 24.78 17.12 13.11
N THR A 336 24.57 16.90 14.40
CA THR A 336 25.59 16.30 15.27
C THR A 336 24.90 15.58 16.43
N ASN A 337 25.53 14.59 17.05
CA ASN A 337 24.96 13.87 18.17
C ASN A 337 25.99 13.60 19.27
N GLU A 338 25.51 13.53 20.51
CA GLU A 338 26.30 13.17 21.68
C GLU A 338 25.42 12.35 22.63
N THR A 339 26.08 11.60 23.50
CA THR A 339 25.47 10.66 24.43
C THR A 339 25.66 11.09 25.88
N VAL A 340 24.62 10.94 26.70
CA VAL A 340 24.72 11.09 28.16
C VAL A 340 24.37 9.78 28.88
N PRO A 341 25.09 9.42 29.95
CA PRO A 341 24.75 8.25 30.75
C PRO A 341 23.41 8.47 31.46
N ILE A 342 22.54 7.47 31.43
CA ILE A 342 21.21 7.48 32.05
C ILE A 342 20.99 6.20 32.86
N SER A 343 20.06 6.24 33.81
CA SER A 343 19.54 5.09 34.53
C SER A 343 18.06 5.32 34.76
N VAL A 344 17.23 4.59 34.01
CA VAL A 344 15.78 4.78 33.99
C VAL A 344 15.15 4.08 35.20
N THR A 345 14.37 4.82 35.98
CA THR A 345 13.52 4.27 37.04
C THR A 345 12.07 4.24 36.54
N PRO A 346 11.48 3.05 36.35
CA PRO A 346 10.07 2.91 35.98
C PRO A 346 9.13 3.51 37.03
N VAL A 347 8.03 4.08 36.55
CA VAL A 347 6.99 4.71 37.36
C VAL A 347 5.65 4.03 37.08
N ASP A 348 4.91 3.72 38.14
CA ASP A 348 3.55 3.16 38.04
C ASP A 348 2.62 4.16 37.31
N SER A 349 1.73 3.62 36.47
CA SER A 349 0.72 4.37 35.75
C SER A 349 -0.69 3.92 36.12
N SER A 350 -1.68 4.74 35.75
CA SER A 350 -3.10 4.38 35.75
C SER A 350 -3.72 4.83 34.45
N VAL A 351 -4.25 3.87 33.68
CA VAL A 351 -5.39 4.13 32.80
C VAL A 351 -6.60 4.47 33.68
N VAL A 352 -7.46 5.36 33.21
CA VAL A 352 -8.76 5.67 33.80
C VAL A 352 -9.77 5.83 32.67
N ILE A 353 -10.85 5.04 32.66
CA ILE A 353 -11.97 5.18 31.73
C ILE A 353 -12.99 6.18 32.32
N ASP A 354 -13.19 7.31 31.63
CA ASP A 354 -14.08 8.40 32.05
C ASP A 354 -15.53 8.21 31.52
N ASP A 355 -15.68 7.72 30.29
CA ASP A 355 -16.98 7.48 29.63
C ASP A 355 -16.89 6.30 28.65
N TYR A 356 -17.97 5.52 28.54
CA TYR A 356 -18.00 4.30 27.73
C TYR A 356 -19.42 3.90 27.31
N SER A 357 -19.53 3.13 26.22
CA SER A 357 -20.78 2.52 25.77
C SER A 357 -21.19 1.38 26.70
N ALA A 358 -22.32 1.52 27.39
CA ALA A 358 -22.82 0.51 28.32
C ALA A 358 -23.48 -0.72 27.64
N SER A 359 -23.84 -0.60 26.36
CA SER A 359 -24.24 -1.69 25.50
C SER A 359 -23.90 -1.38 24.03
N ALA A 360 -23.76 -2.42 23.21
CA ALA A 360 -23.59 -2.36 21.75
C ALA A 360 -23.99 -3.70 21.12
N GLY A 361 -24.64 -3.70 19.95
CA GLY A 361 -24.89 -4.90 19.15
C GLY A 361 -23.81 -5.15 18.09
N PHE A 362 -24.01 -6.19 17.26
CA PHE A 362 -23.19 -6.41 16.07
C PHE A 362 -23.14 -5.16 15.17
N GLY A 363 -21.93 -4.73 14.78
CA GLY A 363 -21.72 -3.57 13.91
C GLY A 363 -21.94 -2.20 14.56
N ASP A 364 -22.54 -2.11 15.76
CA ASP A 364 -22.53 -0.89 16.56
C ASP A 364 -21.11 -0.56 17.04
N ASN A 365 -20.79 0.73 17.19
CA ASN A 365 -19.51 1.12 17.75
C ASN A 365 -19.49 0.99 19.28
N VAL A 366 -18.59 0.16 19.80
CA VAL A 366 -18.16 0.25 21.20
C VAL A 366 -17.25 1.47 21.34
N THR A 367 -17.49 2.28 22.37
CA THR A 367 -16.73 3.51 22.63
C THR A 367 -16.15 3.49 24.03
N ALA A 368 -14.90 3.96 24.17
CA ALA A 368 -14.28 4.20 25.47
C ALA A 368 -13.40 5.46 25.39
N THR A 369 -13.54 6.36 26.35
CA THR A 369 -12.72 7.58 26.46
C THR A 369 -12.18 7.72 27.87
N GLY A 370 -11.02 8.37 28.02
CA GLY A 370 -10.39 8.48 29.33
C GLY A 370 -9.02 9.13 29.28
N THR A 371 -8.22 8.87 30.32
CA THR A 371 -6.87 9.42 30.48
C THR A 371 -5.86 8.38 30.96
N VAL A 372 -4.60 8.58 30.60
CA VAL A 372 -3.45 7.93 31.23
C VAL A 372 -2.72 8.94 32.11
N VAL A 373 -2.54 8.59 33.38
CA VAL A 373 -1.69 9.31 34.33
C VAL A 373 -0.57 8.42 34.84
N ALA A 374 0.54 9.01 35.29
CA ALA A 374 1.61 8.29 35.98
C ALA A 374 2.27 9.13 37.07
N GLY A 375 2.88 8.44 38.03
CA GLY A 375 3.65 9.04 39.12
C GLY A 375 2.85 9.46 40.35
N GLU A 376 3.56 9.92 41.39
CA GLU A 376 2.95 10.29 42.68
C GLU A 376 2.00 11.51 42.59
N ASP A 377 2.12 12.31 41.53
CA ASP A 377 1.32 13.51 41.25
C ASP A 377 0.19 13.31 40.21
N ASP A 378 -0.09 12.06 39.77
CA ASP A 378 -1.09 11.72 38.74
C ASP A 378 -0.95 12.58 37.46
N ARG A 379 0.26 12.65 36.89
CA ARG A 379 0.54 13.49 35.71
C ARG A 379 0.17 12.80 34.40
N SER A 380 -0.56 13.50 33.54
CA SER A 380 -0.90 13.08 32.18
C SER A 380 0.31 12.57 31.40
N VAL A 381 0.18 11.39 30.79
CA VAL A 381 1.20 10.78 29.94
C VAL A 381 0.83 10.99 28.47
N SER A 382 1.59 11.83 27.77
CA SER A 382 1.41 12.10 26.33
C SER A 382 2.17 11.11 25.45
N GLY A 383 1.55 10.73 24.33
CA GLY A 383 2.12 9.90 23.27
C GLY A 383 2.24 8.42 23.59
N VAL A 384 1.73 7.93 24.72
CA VAL A 384 1.74 6.49 25.03
C VAL A 384 0.64 5.76 24.25
N GLU A 385 0.98 4.61 23.67
CA GLU A 385 0.05 3.72 23.00
C GLU A 385 -0.82 2.96 24.00
N VAL A 386 -2.11 2.91 23.71
CA VAL A 386 -3.14 2.29 24.53
C VAL A 386 -4.04 1.48 23.60
N SER A 387 -4.37 0.24 23.98
CA SER A 387 -5.28 -0.63 23.22
C SER A 387 -6.63 -0.76 23.90
N LEU A 388 -7.69 -0.78 23.09
CA LEU A 388 -9.03 -1.21 23.46
C LEU A 388 -9.17 -2.71 23.21
N LEU A 389 -9.62 -3.44 24.23
CA LEU A 389 -9.99 -4.85 24.12
C LEU A 389 -11.42 -5.06 24.62
N VAL A 390 -12.13 -5.98 23.98
CA VAL A 390 -13.45 -6.47 24.39
C VAL A 390 -13.42 -7.98 24.30
N ASP A 391 -13.76 -8.68 25.39
CA ASP A 391 -13.61 -10.14 25.53
C ASP A 391 -12.19 -10.65 25.17
N ASP A 392 -11.16 -9.95 25.67
CA ASP A 392 -9.72 -10.15 25.35
C ASP A 392 -9.33 -10.01 23.86
N GLN A 393 -10.27 -9.74 22.94
CA GLN A 393 -10.00 -9.38 21.55
C GLN A 393 -9.67 -7.89 21.44
N ARG A 394 -8.50 -7.55 20.89
CA ARG A 394 -8.14 -6.15 20.59
C ARG A 394 -8.92 -5.65 19.38
N LEU A 395 -9.57 -4.50 19.52
CA LEU A 395 -10.32 -3.84 18.45
C LEU A 395 -9.56 -2.67 17.84
N GLU A 396 -8.85 -1.89 18.66
CA GLU A 396 -8.21 -0.63 18.24
C GLU A 396 -7.01 -0.29 19.15
N THR A 397 -6.03 0.44 18.61
CA THR A 397 -4.92 1.03 19.37
C THR A 397 -4.79 2.50 18.99
N VAL A 398 -4.65 3.38 19.98
CA VAL A 398 -4.46 4.83 19.79
C VAL A 398 -3.29 5.32 20.63
N GLN A 399 -2.69 6.45 20.24
CA GLN A 399 -1.77 7.18 21.12
C GLN A 399 -2.53 8.24 21.92
N THR A 400 -2.08 8.47 23.14
CA THR A 400 -2.59 9.56 24.00
C THR A 400 -2.16 10.94 23.51
N ASP A 401 -3.05 11.92 23.63
CA ASP A 401 -2.75 13.33 23.29
C ASP A 401 -1.86 14.03 24.33
N ASP A 402 -1.57 15.32 24.12
CA ASP A 402 -0.77 16.15 25.03
C ASP A 402 -1.33 16.28 26.45
N ASP A 403 -2.65 16.12 26.63
CA ASP A 403 -3.34 16.09 27.91
C ASP A 403 -3.45 14.66 28.49
N GLY A 404 -2.86 13.66 27.82
CA GLY A 404 -2.86 12.25 28.20
C GLY A 404 -4.18 11.53 27.90
N ARG A 405 -5.02 12.06 27.01
CA ARG A 405 -6.36 11.51 26.71
C ARG A 405 -6.32 10.46 25.61
N PHE A 406 -7.21 9.49 25.71
CA PHE A 406 -7.52 8.54 24.64
C PHE A 406 -9.02 8.55 24.32
N SER A 407 -9.36 8.13 23.10
CA SER A 407 -10.73 7.95 22.63
C SER A 407 -10.77 6.86 21.58
N PHE A 408 -11.59 5.83 21.81
CA PHE A 408 -11.83 4.72 20.89
C PHE A 408 -13.27 4.72 20.36
N SER A 409 -13.48 4.20 19.16
CA SER A 409 -14.80 4.07 18.54
C SER A 409 -14.75 3.00 17.44
N SER A 410 -14.78 1.74 17.82
CA SER A 410 -14.61 0.60 16.92
C SER A 410 -15.91 -0.22 16.83
N PRO A 411 -16.30 -0.76 15.66
CA PRO A 411 -17.48 -1.62 15.55
C PRO A 411 -17.28 -2.93 16.33
N VAL A 412 -18.33 -3.48 16.93
CA VAL A 412 -18.30 -4.79 17.59
C VAL A 412 -18.34 -5.90 16.52
N PRO A 413 -17.27 -6.70 16.33
CA PRO A 413 -17.28 -7.83 15.40
C PRO A 413 -18.16 -8.98 15.90
N ARG A 414 -18.57 -9.87 14.98
CA ARG A 414 -19.36 -11.07 15.29
C ARG A 414 -18.66 -12.08 16.20
N SER A 415 -17.32 -12.08 16.23
CA SER A 415 -16.51 -12.98 17.06
C SER A 415 -16.62 -12.73 18.57
N ILE A 416 -17.26 -11.64 18.99
CA ILE A 416 -17.55 -11.35 20.39
C ILE A 416 -18.94 -11.90 20.71
N VAL A 417 -19.02 -12.81 21.68
CA VAL A 417 -20.27 -13.46 22.11
C VAL A 417 -21.20 -12.47 22.82
N ASP A 418 -22.52 -12.66 22.71
CA ASP A 418 -23.50 -11.83 23.41
C ASP A 418 -23.45 -11.98 24.95
N GLY A 419 -23.89 -10.93 25.64
CA GLY A 419 -23.97 -10.86 27.10
C GLY A 419 -23.02 -9.86 27.75
N GLU A 420 -22.84 -9.99 29.07
CA GLU A 420 -22.03 -9.05 29.87
C GLU A 420 -20.54 -9.41 29.75
N THR A 421 -19.76 -8.55 29.09
CA THR A 421 -18.29 -8.68 28.95
C THR A 421 -17.57 -7.44 29.48
N ALA A 422 -16.24 -7.53 29.60
CA ALA A 422 -15.39 -6.40 29.96
C ALA A 422 -14.92 -5.66 28.70
N ILE A 423 -15.10 -4.35 28.68
CA ILE A 423 -14.23 -3.45 27.93
C ILE A 423 -13.01 -3.23 28.81
N GLU A 424 -11.82 -3.54 28.31
CA GLU A 424 -10.55 -3.21 28.95
C GLU A 424 -9.77 -2.23 28.08
N VAL A 425 -9.21 -1.21 28.72
CA VAL A 425 -8.26 -0.29 28.10
C VAL A 425 -6.92 -0.49 28.81
N ARG A 426 -5.85 -0.84 28.07
CA ARG A 426 -4.54 -1.19 28.65
C ARG A 426 -3.35 -0.61 27.89
N ILE A 427 -2.26 -0.36 28.63
CA ILE A 427 -0.92 -0.05 28.11
C ILE A 427 -0.11 -1.35 28.11
N GLU A 428 0.35 -1.79 26.95
CA GLU A 428 1.01 -3.11 26.79
C GLU A 428 2.54 -3.04 26.81
N ASN A 429 3.09 -1.83 26.88
CA ASN A 429 4.51 -1.52 26.79
C ASN A 429 5.31 -1.98 28.02
N GLN A 430 5.77 -3.25 27.98
CA GLN A 430 6.62 -3.83 29.02
C GLN A 430 8.02 -3.20 29.09
N ASN A 431 8.60 -3.19 30.29
CA ASN A 431 9.97 -2.73 30.56
C ASN A 431 10.28 -1.29 30.11
N ARG A 432 9.31 -0.37 30.27
CA ARG A 432 9.46 1.06 29.93
C ARG A 432 9.46 1.96 31.16
N ALA A 433 9.86 3.22 30.95
CA ALA A 433 9.89 4.26 31.98
C ALA A 433 8.50 4.57 32.59
N VAL A 434 7.44 4.48 31.79
CA VAL A 434 6.06 4.41 32.28
C VAL A 434 5.63 2.94 32.24
N ALA A 435 5.24 2.40 33.39
CA ALA A 435 4.83 1.00 33.50
C ALA A 435 3.47 0.75 32.84
N THR A 436 3.20 -0.52 32.52
CA THR A 436 1.90 -1.01 32.04
C THR A 436 0.82 -0.84 33.10
N SER A 437 -0.35 -0.35 32.72
CA SER A 437 -1.57 -0.38 33.55
C SER A 437 -2.81 -0.61 32.69
N ASN A 438 -3.92 -0.91 33.34
CA ASN A 438 -5.21 -1.10 32.70
C ASN A 438 -6.36 -0.57 33.57
N ASP A 439 -7.49 -0.32 32.93
CA ASP A 439 -8.78 -0.12 33.57
C ASP A 439 -9.84 -0.92 32.81
N SER A 440 -10.91 -1.33 33.50
CA SER A 440 -11.95 -2.18 32.90
C SER A 440 -13.34 -1.85 33.40
N VAL A 441 -14.28 -1.83 32.47
CA VAL A 441 -15.70 -1.53 32.70
C VAL A 441 -16.57 -2.57 32.01
N THR A 442 -17.72 -2.89 32.60
CA THR A 442 -18.64 -3.89 32.03
C THR A 442 -19.56 -3.26 30.98
N THR A 443 -19.68 -3.91 29.82
CA THR A 443 -20.65 -3.62 28.76
C THR A 443 -21.54 -4.83 28.51
N SER A 444 -22.77 -4.59 28.04
CA SER A 444 -23.66 -5.64 27.54
C SER A 444 -23.58 -5.70 26.02
N ILE A 445 -23.00 -6.75 25.47
CA ILE A 445 -23.11 -7.05 24.03
C ILE A 445 -24.52 -7.58 23.79
N GLU A 446 -25.29 -6.91 22.93
CA GLU A 446 -26.65 -7.29 22.61
C GLU A 446 -26.66 -8.22 21.38
N SER A 447 -27.35 -9.35 21.46
CA SER A 447 -27.50 -10.26 20.31
C SER A 447 -28.43 -9.63 19.26
N ALA A 448 -28.07 -9.75 17.98
CA ALA A 448 -28.88 -9.26 16.87
C ALA A 448 -29.69 -10.39 16.21
N GLU A 449 -31.01 -10.21 16.09
CA GLU A 449 -31.90 -11.11 15.33
C GLU A 449 -31.42 -11.20 13.86
N THR A 450 -31.36 -12.41 13.28
CA THR A 450 -30.92 -12.61 11.88
C THR A 450 -32.04 -13.14 10.99
N ALA A 451 -32.06 -12.64 9.75
CA ALA A 451 -32.95 -13.04 8.67
C ALA A 451 -32.17 -13.85 7.64
N LEU A 452 -32.36 -15.18 7.65
CA LEU A 452 -31.88 -16.08 6.61
C LEU A 452 -32.97 -16.26 5.54
N THR A 453 -32.66 -15.98 4.28
CA THR A 453 -33.53 -16.26 3.13
C THR A 453 -33.03 -17.49 2.37
N VAL A 454 -33.95 -18.29 1.80
CA VAL A 454 -33.58 -19.40 0.93
C VAL A 454 -34.56 -19.58 -0.23
N GLN A 455 -33.99 -19.76 -1.42
CA GLN A 455 -34.65 -20.06 -2.68
C GLN A 455 -33.97 -21.31 -3.25
N ALA A 456 -34.75 -22.23 -3.82
CA ALA A 456 -34.23 -23.48 -4.34
C ALA A 456 -35.00 -23.85 -5.62
N GLU A 457 -34.27 -24.11 -6.70
CA GLU A 457 -34.81 -24.47 -8.01
C GLU A 457 -33.97 -25.58 -8.66
N LEU A 458 -34.59 -26.42 -9.49
CA LEU A 458 -33.88 -27.47 -10.22
C LEU A 458 -33.04 -26.86 -11.34
N THR A 459 -31.80 -27.31 -11.48
CA THR A 459 -30.91 -26.89 -12.58
C THR A 459 -31.28 -27.50 -13.92
N ASP A 460 -31.97 -28.66 -13.91
CA ASP A 460 -32.28 -29.47 -15.08
C ASP A 460 -33.55 -30.32 -14.90
N GLU A 461 -34.08 -30.85 -16.02
CA GLU A 461 -35.26 -31.72 -16.02
C GLU A 461 -34.98 -33.13 -15.48
N SER A 462 -33.71 -33.52 -15.33
CA SER A 462 -33.29 -34.80 -14.71
C SER A 462 -33.45 -34.78 -13.18
N ALA A 463 -33.47 -33.58 -12.58
CA ALA A 463 -33.66 -33.36 -11.15
C ALA A 463 -32.60 -34.01 -10.25
N GLU A 464 -31.39 -34.15 -10.78
CA GLU A 464 -30.21 -34.66 -10.06
C GLU A 464 -29.56 -33.56 -9.20
N GLN A 465 -29.80 -32.28 -9.51
CA GLN A 465 -29.19 -31.12 -8.88
C GLN A 465 -30.19 -29.99 -8.61
N ILE A 466 -29.95 -29.25 -7.53
CA ILE A 466 -30.73 -28.07 -7.10
C ILE A 466 -29.76 -26.90 -6.90
N SER A 467 -30.01 -25.78 -7.56
CA SER A 467 -29.39 -24.50 -7.23
C SER A 467 -30.14 -23.90 -6.04
N VAL A 468 -29.40 -23.60 -4.98
CA VAL A 468 -29.86 -22.99 -3.74
C VAL A 468 -29.24 -21.61 -3.66
N ARG A 469 -30.07 -20.58 -3.54
CA ARG A 469 -29.66 -19.17 -3.36
C ARG A 469 -30.26 -18.62 -2.09
N GLY A 470 -29.53 -17.76 -1.38
CA GLY A 470 -30.03 -17.11 -0.19
C GLY A 470 -29.23 -15.88 0.20
N SER A 471 -29.65 -15.30 1.31
CA SER A 471 -28.96 -14.19 1.97
C SER A 471 -29.07 -14.36 3.49
N LEU A 472 -28.03 -13.94 4.20
CA LEU A 472 -28.00 -13.81 5.66
C LEU A 472 -27.73 -12.34 6.00
N GLU A 473 -28.68 -11.73 6.68
CA GLU A 473 -28.61 -10.35 7.15
C GLU A 473 -29.14 -10.26 8.58
N THR A 474 -28.80 -9.19 9.29
CA THR A 474 -29.52 -8.83 10.53
C THR A 474 -30.93 -8.36 10.19
N ASP A 475 -31.87 -8.42 11.14
CA ASP A 475 -33.22 -7.84 11.00
C ASP A 475 -33.22 -6.31 10.74
N ALA A 476 -32.06 -5.65 10.90
CA ALA A 476 -31.82 -4.25 10.55
C ALA A 476 -31.38 -4.03 9.08
N GLY A 477 -31.15 -5.09 8.30
CA GLY A 477 -30.66 -5.03 6.91
C GLY A 477 -29.15 -4.86 6.77
N VAL A 478 -28.37 -5.15 7.83
CA VAL A 478 -26.90 -5.25 7.72
C VAL A 478 -26.54 -6.65 7.23
N PRO A 479 -25.87 -6.82 6.07
CA PRO A 479 -25.45 -8.13 5.59
C PRO A 479 -24.43 -8.77 6.53
N ILE A 480 -24.41 -10.10 6.59
CA ILE A 480 -23.50 -10.84 7.47
C ILE A 480 -22.59 -11.71 6.59
N ASP A 481 -21.32 -11.32 6.52
CA ASP A 481 -20.31 -11.85 5.62
C ASP A 481 -19.48 -12.99 6.20
N ASN A 482 -18.94 -13.83 5.30
CA ASN A 482 -18.05 -14.93 5.63
C ASN A 482 -18.64 -15.91 6.66
N GLU A 483 -19.97 -16.07 6.67
CA GLU A 483 -20.68 -16.94 7.61
C GLU A 483 -21.09 -18.27 7.00
N THR A 484 -20.95 -19.31 7.82
CA THR A 484 -21.33 -20.68 7.48
C THR A 484 -22.85 -20.87 7.59
N VAL A 485 -23.47 -21.26 6.47
CA VAL A 485 -24.86 -21.75 6.41
C VAL A 485 -24.84 -23.24 6.11
N ASP A 486 -25.40 -24.03 7.02
CA ASP A 486 -25.56 -25.48 6.87
C ASP A 486 -26.81 -25.77 6.02
N LEU A 487 -26.64 -26.62 4.98
CA LEU A 487 -27.71 -27.03 4.07
C LEU A 487 -28.10 -28.49 4.34
N GLU A 488 -29.35 -28.73 4.73
CA GLU A 488 -29.91 -30.06 4.94
C GLU A 488 -30.97 -30.42 3.89
N ILE A 489 -31.06 -31.70 3.52
CA ILE A 489 -32.19 -32.26 2.78
C ILE A 489 -32.89 -33.30 3.66
N ASN A 490 -34.18 -33.09 3.97
CA ASN A 490 -34.99 -33.98 4.82
C ASN A 490 -34.34 -34.33 6.19
N ASN A 491 -33.65 -33.37 6.81
CA ASN A 491 -32.90 -33.50 8.07
C ASN A 491 -31.67 -34.43 8.02
N GLU A 492 -31.00 -34.47 6.87
CA GLU A 492 -29.62 -34.92 6.72
C GLU A 492 -28.81 -33.78 6.08
N GLN A 493 -27.76 -33.32 6.77
CA GLN A 493 -26.84 -32.31 6.24
C GLN A 493 -26.19 -32.84 4.96
N VAL A 494 -26.39 -32.10 3.85
CA VAL A 494 -25.85 -32.46 2.53
C VAL A 494 -24.66 -31.60 2.15
N ASP A 495 -24.60 -30.34 2.60
CA ASP A 495 -23.49 -29.45 2.30
C ASP A 495 -23.41 -28.26 3.27
N ARG A 496 -22.39 -27.42 3.08
CA ARG A 496 -22.18 -26.14 3.75
C ARG A 496 -21.78 -25.09 2.73
N VAL A 497 -22.28 -23.87 2.89
CA VAL A 497 -21.93 -22.73 2.05
C VAL A 497 -21.54 -21.53 2.93
N GLU A 498 -20.63 -20.70 2.45
CA GLU A 498 -20.24 -19.45 3.11
C GLU A 498 -20.92 -18.25 2.41
N THR A 499 -21.29 -17.24 3.19
CA THR A 499 -21.82 -15.98 2.64
C THR A 499 -20.70 -15.08 2.12
N ASP A 500 -20.96 -14.38 1.03
CA ASP A 500 -20.05 -13.35 0.49
C ASP A 500 -20.11 -12.03 1.29
N GLU A 501 -19.34 -11.03 0.86
CA GLU A 501 -19.29 -9.68 1.44
C GLU A 501 -20.66 -8.96 1.50
N ASN A 502 -21.64 -9.41 0.72
CA ASN A 502 -23.01 -8.88 0.68
C ASN A 502 -23.98 -9.77 1.47
N GLY A 503 -23.49 -10.77 2.21
CA GLY A 503 -24.28 -11.75 2.93
C GLY A 503 -24.98 -12.78 2.02
N ILE A 504 -24.63 -12.86 0.74
CA ILE A 504 -25.31 -13.69 -0.26
C ILE A 504 -24.61 -15.05 -0.41
N PHE A 505 -25.38 -16.09 -0.73
CA PHE A 505 -24.84 -17.38 -1.16
C PHE A 505 -25.59 -17.94 -2.38
N ASP A 506 -24.87 -18.59 -3.30
CA ASP A 506 -25.40 -19.41 -4.41
C ASP A 506 -24.58 -20.71 -4.49
N HIS A 507 -25.24 -21.86 -4.38
CA HIS A 507 -24.58 -23.16 -4.38
C HIS A 507 -25.42 -24.21 -5.10
N THR A 508 -24.79 -25.26 -5.63
CA THR A 508 -25.51 -26.37 -6.30
C THR A 508 -25.31 -27.67 -5.54
N ILE A 509 -26.39 -28.20 -4.98
CA ILE A 509 -26.38 -29.45 -4.21
C ILE A 509 -26.94 -30.61 -5.03
N THR A 510 -26.34 -31.79 -4.87
CA THR A 510 -26.83 -33.04 -5.48
C THR A 510 -28.03 -33.57 -4.68
N VAL A 511 -29.11 -33.94 -5.36
CA VAL A 511 -30.30 -34.50 -4.72
C VAL A 511 -30.06 -35.96 -4.32
N PRO A 512 -30.22 -36.36 -3.04
CA PRO A 512 -30.09 -37.76 -2.64
C PRO A 512 -31.16 -38.64 -3.28
N ASP A 513 -30.81 -39.90 -3.63
CA ASP A 513 -31.73 -40.90 -4.17
C ASP A 513 -33.01 -41.03 -3.31
N THR A 514 -34.14 -40.49 -3.79
CA THR A 514 -35.37 -40.38 -2.99
C THR A 514 -36.64 -40.84 -3.72
N GLU A 515 -37.44 -41.62 -2.99
CA GLU A 515 -38.77 -42.07 -3.42
C GLU A 515 -39.86 -41.01 -3.18
N ALA A 516 -39.53 -39.80 -2.72
CA ALA A 516 -40.47 -38.68 -2.58
C ALA A 516 -40.70 -37.87 -3.88
N ASP A 517 -41.90 -37.33 -4.07
CA ASP A 517 -42.24 -36.41 -5.19
C ASP A 517 -41.72 -34.96 -4.98
N SER A 518 -41.07 -34.71 -3.84
CA SER A 518 -40.51 -33.42 -3.44
C SER A 518 -39.46 -33.60 -2.35
N VAL A 519 -38.48 -32.70 -2.32
CA VAL A 519 -37.50 -32.58 -1.23
C VAL A 519 -37.70 -31.23 -0.52
N THR A 520 -37.52 -31.21 0.80
CA THR A 520 -37.35 -29.95 1.55
C THR A 520 -35.87 -29.73 1.76
N ILE A 521 -35.39 -28.57 1.31
CA ILE A 521 -34.08 -28.01 1.63
C ILE A 521 -34.29 -27.11 2.85
N GLU A 522 -33.53 -27.32 3.91
CA GLU A 522 -33.49 -26.48 5.10
C GLU A 522 -32.11 -25.84 5.16
N ALA A 523 -32.06 -24.50 5.23
CA ALA A 523 -30.83 -23.74 5.43
C ALA A 523 -30.83 -23.23 6.87
N THR A 524 -29.72 -23.43 7.59
CA THR A 524 -29.57 -23.03 9.00
C THR A 524 -28.27 -22.26 9.21
N PHE A 525 -28.35 -21.12 9.88
CA PHE A 525 -27.23 -20.36 10.43
C PHE A 525 -27.20 -20.56 11.95
N ASP A 526 -26.04 -20.91 12.52
CA ASP A 526 -25.85 -21.06 13.97
C ASP A 526 -24.97 -19.94 14.52
N GLY A 527 -25.61 -18.89 15.06
CA GLY A 527 -24.93 -17.77 15.70
C GLY A 527 -24.49 -18.02 17.16
N SER A 528 -24.60 -19.24 17.70
CA SER A 528 -24.41 -19.49 19.14
C SER A 528 -22.99 -19.28 19.71
N GLU A 529 -21.99 -19.06 18.85
CA GLU A 529 -20.62 -18.64 19.23
C GLU A 529 -20.34 -17.16 18.81
N SER A 530 -21.37 -16.33 18.68
CA SER A 530 -21.32 -14.94 18.20
C SER A 530 -22.27 -14.00 18.97
N ASN A 531 -22.39 -12.75 18.54
CA ASN A 531 -23.45 -11.81 18.94
C ASN A 531 -24.64 -11.77 17.96
N LEU A 532 -24.89 -12.86 17.23
CA LEU A 532 -25.98 -13.01 16.27
C LEU A 532 -26.92 -14.14 16.71
N GLU A 533 -28.23 -13.97 16.57
CA GLU A 533 -29.18 -15.07 16.83
C GLU A 533 -29.17 -16.09 15.68
N SER A 534 -29.20 -17.39 16.00
CA SER A 534 -29.31 -18.47 15.01
C SER A 534 -30.64 -18.39 14.25
N SER A 535 -30.63 -18.56 12.92
CA SER A 535 -31.83 -18.51 12.07
C SER A 535 -31.91 -19.69 11.10
N ASN A 536 -33.11 -19.99 10.60
CA ASN A 536 -33.34 -21.09 9.66
C ASN A 536 -34.46 -20.73 8.67
N ASN A 537 -34.41 -21.32 7.48
CA ASN A 537 -35.46 -21.18 6.48
C ASN A 537 -35.57 -22.46 5.63
N GLU A 538 -36.78 -22.80 5.17
CA GLU A 538 -37.03 -24.03 4.41
C GLU A 538 -37.69 -23.78 3.04
N ARG A 539 -37.29 -24.58 2.05
CA ARG A 539 -37.88 -24.56 0.72
C ARG A 539 -38.17 -25.97 0.20
N THR A 540 -39.44 -26.23 -0.13
CA THR A 540 -39.83 -27.48 -0.80
C THR A 540 -39.72 -27.35 -2.32
N VAL A 541 -38.86 -28.15 -2.94
CA VAL A 541 -38.73 -28.32 -4.40
C VAL A 541 -39.49 -29.58 -4.81
N ARG A 542 -40.29 -29.51 -5.89
CA ARG A 542 -40.94 -30.70 -6.46
C ARG A 542 -40.00 -31.35 -7.47
N ILE A 543 -39.86 -32.67 -7.39
CA ILE A 543 -39.06 -33.47 -8.30
C ILE A 543 -39.97 -33.93 -9.45
N PRO A 544 -39.77 -33.49 -10.71
CA PRO A 544 -40.46 -34.03 -11.86
C PRO A 544 -40.27 -35.54 -11.92
N ARG A 545 -41.38 -36.26 -12.10
CA ARG A 545 -41.35 -37.69 -12.40
C ARG A 545 -41.94 -37.90 -13.77
N ASP A 546 -41.35 -38.84 -14.48
CA ASP A 546 -41.80 -39.29 -15.79
C ASP A 546 -43.11 -40.11 -15.62
N GLU A 547 -44.20 -39.43 -15.24
CA GLU A 547 -45.55 -39.98 -15.31
C GLU A 547 -45.87 -40.24 -16.78
N ALA A 548 -45.80 -41.52 -17.16
CA ALA A 548 -46.12 -41.97 -18.52
C ALA A 548 -47.42 -41.32 -19.01
N PRO A 549 -47.41 -40.60 -20.16
CA PRO A 549 -48.45 -39.64 -20.48
C PRO A 549 -49.84 -40.29 -20.53
N PRO A 550 -50.85 -39.75 -19.83
CA PRO A 550 -52.18 -40.34 -19.80
C PRO A 550 -52.74 -40.41 -21.21
N SER A 551 -53.15 -41.61 -21.62
CA SER A 551 -53.47 -41.93 -23.00
C SER A 551 -54.61 -41.07 -23.55
N LEU A 552 -54.36 -40.42 -24.68
CA LEU A 552 -55.29 -39.48 -25.30
C LEU A 552 -56.58 -40.16 -25.81
N LEU A 553 -57.72 -39.71 -25.25
CA LEU A 553 -59.08 -39.72 -25.82
C LEU A 553 -59.86 -41.06 -25.85
N PRO A 554 -61.22 -41.03 -25.90
CA PRO A 554 -62.09 -39.86 -26.08
C PRO A 554 -63.13 -39.62 -24.96
N PHE A 555 -63.60 -38.38 -24.89
CA PHE A 555 -64.74 -37.95 -24.08
C PHE A 555 -66.03 -38.69 -24.47
N ASP A 556 -66.75 -39.24 -23.48
CA ASP A 556 -68.16 -39.62 -23.64
C ASP A 556 -69.06 -38.61 -22.91
N MET A 557 -70.10 -38.15 -23.60
CA MET A 557 -70.82 -36.93 -23.28
C MET A 557 -72.09 -37.22 -22.45
N ARG A 558 -71.91 -37.49 -21.16
CA ARG A 558 -72.94 -37.45 -20.10
C ARG A 558 -72.32 -37.27 -18.71
N ASP A 559 -72.30 -36.04 -18.20
CA ASP A 559 -73.17 -35.66 -17.08
C ASP A 559 -73.02 -34.17 -16.74
N ILE A 560 -74.10 -33.41 -16.98
CA ILE A 560 -74.27 -32.05 -16.47
C ILE A 560 -75.04 -32.17 -15.16
N LEU A 561 -74.45 -31.81 -14.01
CA LEU A 561 -75.21 -31.28 -12.86
C LEU A 561 -74.34 -30.68 -11.73
N LEU A 562 -74.36 -29.34 -11.66
CA LEU A 562 -74.32 -28.47 -10.47
C LEU A 562 -73.45 -28.86 -9.25
N VAL A 563 -72.41 -28.04 -8.98
CA VAL A 563 -72.40 -27.16 -7.79
C VAL A 563 -71.90 -25.77 -8.20
N SER A 564 -72.48 -24.73 -7.60
CA SER A 564 -72.23 -23.32 -7.87
C SER A 564 -71.60 -22.58 -6.70
N GLY A 565 -70.62 -21.71 -6.97
CA GLY A 565 -70.67 -20.32 -6.51
C GLY A 565 -69.78 -19.88 -5.33
N GLY A 566 -69.22 -18.67 -5.49
CA GLY A 566 -68.63 -17.82 -4.44
C GLY A 566 -67.10 -17.87 -4.36
N THR A 567 -66.37 -16.76 -4.24
CA THR A 567 -66.76 -15.33 -4.20
C THR A 567 -65.57 -14.43 -4.55
N ILE A 568 -65.80 -13.34 -5.31
CA ILE A 568 -64.88 -12.19 -5.45
C ILE A 568 -65.45 -11.03 -4.63
N THR A 569 -64.68 -10.48 -3.69
CA THR A 569 -64.94 -9.21 -2.95
C THR A 569 -63.62 -8.83 -2.27
N LEU A 570 -62.73 -7.97 -2.79
CA LEU A 570 -62.86 -6.52 -3.02
C LEU A 570 -63.47 -5.72 -1.86
N PHE A 571 -62.60 -5.19 -0.99
CA PHE A 571 -62.87 -4.02 -0.15
C PHE A 571 -61.66 -3.07 -0.27
N GLY A 572 -61.86 -1.76 -0.18
CA GLY A 572 -60.73 -0.85 -0.33
C GLY A 572 -60.94 0.59 0.11
N ILE A 573 -59.83 1.32 0.01
CA ILE A 573 -59.69 2.75 -0.29
C ILE A 573 -59.93 3.78 0.85
N ALA A 574 -58.78 4.36 1.24
CA ALA A 574 -58.48 5.77 1.55
C ALA A 574 -58.94 6.45 2.86
N THR A 575 -57.93 6.96 3.57
CA THR A 575 -57.72 8.42 3.69
C THR A 575 -56.23 8.76 3.54
N ALA A 576 -55.91 9.90 2.92
CA ALA A 576 -54.55 10.37 2.64
C ALA A 576 -54.30 11.76 3.28
N TRP A 577 -53.07 12.30 3.08
CA TRP A 577 -52.54 13.62 3.52
C TRP A 577 -52.14 13.72 5.03
N LEU A 578 -50.92 14.14 5.44
CA LEU A 578 -49.70 14.60 4.73
C LEU A 578 -48.41 14.32 5.54
N ILE A 579 -47.32 14.04 4.79
CA ILE A 579 -45.91 14.43 4.98
C ILE A 579 -45.34 14.39 6.41
N ARG A 580 -44.42 13.45 6.61
CA ARG A 580 -43.04 13.74 7.05
C ARG A 580 -42.10 12.65 6.53
N ARG A 581 -41.00 13.08 5.90
CA ARG A 581 -39.85 12.31 5.37
C ARG A 581 -39.81 10.83 5.78
N ASP A 582 -39.92 9.96 4.79
CA ASP A 582 -39.32 8.63 4.85
C ASP A 582 -37.78 8.81 4.87
N PRO A 583 -37.04 8.10 5.74
CA PRO A 583 -35.63 7.83 5.48
C PRO A 583 -35.55 6.88 4.28
N VAL A 584 -34.65 7.16 3.34
CA VAL A 584 -34.41 6.28 2.19
C VAL A 584 -33.51 5.16 2.69
N SER A 585 -33.98 3.91 2.61
CA SER A 585 -33.17 2.72 2.87
C SER A 585 -32.12 2.55 1.76
N ASP A 586 -30.93 2.06 2.10
CA ASP A 586 -29.80 1.96 1.17
C ASP A 586 -29.91 0.80 0.14
N ASP A 587 -30.93 -0.07 0.24
CA ASP A 587 -31.20 -1.25 -0.62
C ASP A 587 -31.19 -1.01 -2.14
N GLU A 588 -31.42 0.23 -2.60
CA GLU A 588 -31.40 0.54 -4.04
C GLU A 588 -30.00 0.90 -4.58
N ARG A 589 -28.95 0.96 -3.75
CA ARG A 589 -27.57 1.20 -4.23
C ARG A 589 -27.01 0.01 -5.01
N PHE A 590 -27.13 -1.21 -4.48
CA PHE A 590 -26.43 -2.39 -4.99
C PHE A 590 -27.23 -3.24 -5.99
N SER A 591 -28.56 -3.32 -5.85
CA SER A 591 -29.40 -4.16 -6.73
C SER A 591 -29.35 -3.76 -8.22
N MET A 592 -28.93 -2.52 -8.54
CA MET A 592 -28.71 -2.11 -9.93
C MET A 592 -27.35 -2.50 -10.51
N MET A 593 -26.36 -2.96 -9.75
CA MET A 593 -25.00 -3.21 -10.26
C MET A 593 -24.76 -4.68 -10.64
N GLY A 594 -25.37 -5.65 -9.95
CA GLY A 594 -25.27 -7.09 -10.23
C GLY A 594 -26.02 -7.60 -11.47
N ALA A 595 -26.78 -6.75 -12.17
CA ALA A 595 -27.31 -7.11 -13.48
C ALA A 595 -26.20 -6.99 -14.54
N GLY A 596 -25.68 -8.13 -15.01
CA GLY A 596 -24.59 -8.22 -15.98
C GLY A 596 -24.78 -7.36 -17.24
N LEU A 597 -23.67 -7.02 -17.91
CA LEU A 597 -23.66 -6.05 -19.00
C LEU A 597 -24.71 -6.38 -20.09
N PRO A 598 -25.58 -5.41 -20.47
CA PRO A 598 -26.54 -5.63 -21.53
C PRO A 598 -25.83 -5.98 -22.84
N SER A 599 -26.29 -7.02 -23.54
CA SER A 599 -25.67 -7.44 -24.81
C SER A 599 -26.03 -6.53 -26.00
N ASP A 600 -26.88 -5.51 -25.78
CA ASP A 600 -27.38 -4.60 -26.81
C ASP A 600 -26.99 -3.14 -26.51
N PRO A 601 -26.22 -2.47 -27.40
CA PRO A 601 -25.86 -1.06 -27.26
C PRO A 601 -27.04 -0.08 -27.18
N GLU A 602 -28.22 -0.38 -27.73
CA GLU A 602 -29.40 0.49 -27.57
C GLU A 602 -29.99 0.39 -26.14
N GLU A 603 -30.02 -0.83 -25.58
CA GLU A 603 -30.48 -1.07 -24.20
C GLU A 603 -29.53 -0.43 -23.17
N ALA A 604 -28.22 -0.60 -23.36
CA ALA A 604 -27.22 0.06 -22.52
C ALA A 604 -27.30 1.59 -22.58
N GLN A 605 -27.67 2.18 -23.72
CA GLN A 605 -27.88 3.63 -23.82
C GLN A 605 -29.06 4.10 -22.96
N GLN A 606 -30.17 3.34 -22.97
CA GLN A 606 -31.36 3.68 -22.21
C GLN A 606 -31.12 3.53 -20.70
N VAL A 607 -30.51 2.43 -20.27
CA VAL A 607 -30.16 2.20 -18.85
C VAL A 607 -29.23 3.30 -18.33
N SER A 608 -28.22 3.70 -19.09
CA SER A 608 -27.30 4.79 -18.69
C SER A 608 -28.00 6.15 -18.54
N GLN A 609 -29.00 6.45 -19.38
CA GLN A 609 -29.80 7.68 -19.28
C GLN A 609 -30.78 7.67 -18.10
N ASP A 610 -31.29 6.50 -17.72
CA ASP A 610 -32.16 6.34 -16.56
C ASP A 610 -31.34 6.43 -15.26
N LEU A 611 -30.16 5.81 -15.19
CA LEU A 611 -29.21 5.93 -14.08
C LEU A 611 -28.77 7.39 -13.83
N LEU A 612 -28.43 8.15 -14.88
CA LEU A 612 -28.09 9.58 -14.74
C LEU A 612 -29.27 10.47 -14.34
N ARG A 613 -30.51 10.02 -14.54
CA ARG A 613 -31.71 10.71 -14.04
C ARG A 613 -31.86 10.47 -12.54
N SER A 614 -31.75 9.22 -12.12
CA SER A 614 -31.75 8.81 -10.71
C SER A 614 -30.63 9.49 -9.93
N ALA A 615 -29.42 9.61 -10.50
CA ALA A 615 -28.31 10.34 -9.89
C ALA A 615 -28.67 11.81 -9.58
N GLY A 616 -29.35 12.50 -10.51
CA GLY A 616 -29.84 13.87 -10.28
C GLY A 616 -30.89 13.95 -9.17
N GLU A 617 -31.81 12.99 -9.12
CA GLU A 617 -32.83 12.89 -8.08
C GLU A 617 -32.23 12.60 -6.69
N ARG A 618 -31.11 11.85 -6.62
CA ARG A 618 -30.33 11.63 -5.39
C ARG A 618 -29.62 12.90 -4.92
N VAL A 619 -29.03 13.72 -5.80
CA VAL A 619 -28.49 15.05 -5.41
C VAL A 619 -29.58 15.95 -4.82
N ASP A 620 -30.74 16.04 -5.47
CA ASP A 620 -31.90 16.81 -4.98
C ASP A 620 -32.42 16.31 -3.61
N ALA A 621 -32.17 15.04 -3.26
CA ALA A 621 -32.51 14.44 -1.97
C ALA A 621 -31.45 14.67 -0.86
N GLY A 622 -30.24 15.11 -1.22
CA GLY A 622 -29.09 15.20 -0.31
C GLY A 622 -28.28 13.90 -0.19
N ALA A 623 -28.49 12.96 -1.10
CA ALA A 623 -27.81 11.68 -1.24
C ALA A 623 -26.68 11.83 -2.28
N HIS A 624 -25.53 12.34 -1.84
CA HIS A 624 -24.44 12.77 -2.74
C HIS A 624 -23.56 11.61 -3.18
N GLU A 625 -23.38 10.64 -2.28
CA GLU A 625 -22.63 9.41 -2.48
C GLU A 625 -23.33 8.51 -3.53
N GLU A 626 -24.64 8.28 -3.41
CA GLU A 626 -25.41 7.55 -4.44
C GLU A 626 -25.36 8.22 -5.80
N ALA A 627 -25.39 9.55 -5.83
CA ALA A 627 -25.33 10.29 -7.09
C ALA A 627 -24.00 10.09 -7.82
N ILE A 628 -22.90 9.91 -7.08
CA ILE A 628 -21.58 9.56 -7.62
C ILE A 628 -21.57 8.11 -8.11
N ILE A 629 -22.04 7.16 -7.29
CA ILE A 629 -22.12 5.73 -7.65
C ILE A 629 -22.97 5.50 -8.91
N LEU A 630 -24.17 6.09 -8.98
CA LEU A 630 -25.05 5.99 -10.15
C LEU A 630 -24.47 6.66 -11.40
N SER A 631 -23.66 7.72 -11.23
CA SER A 631 -22.95 8.37 -12.34
C SER A 631 -21.83 7.50 -12.90
N TYR A 632 -21.07 6.82 -12.03
CA TYR A 632 -20.08 5.83 -12.46
C TYR A 632 -20.73 4.63 -13.12
N ALA A 633 -21.77 4.04 -12.52
CA ALA A 633 -22.49 2.89 -13.07
C ALA A 633 -23.06 3.18 -14.48
N ALA A 634 -23.56 4.39 -14.71
CA ALA A 634 -24.02 4.83 -16.04
C ALA A 634 -22.89 4.87 -17.09
N VAL A 635 -21.68 5.27 -16.69
CA VAL A 635 -20.52 5.34 -17.58
C VAL A 635 -19.89 3.96 -17.80
N ARG A 636 -19.68 3.18 -16.74
CA ARG A 636 -19.14 1.81 -16.78
C ARG A 636 -19.97 0.93 -17.72
N ARG A 637 -21.31 0.97 -17.62
CA ARG A 637 -22.20 0.20 -18.53
C ARG A 637 -22.09 0.62 -19.98
N ARG A 638 -21.86 1.90 -20.29
CA ARG A 638 -21.68 2.35 -21.68
C ARG A 638 -20.31 1.99 -22.25
N LEU A 639 -19.25 2.08 -21.43
CA LEU A 639 -17.87 1.84 -21.87
C LEU A 639 -17.48 0.36 -21.92
N GLY A 640 -18.08 -0.50 -21.08
CA GLY A 640 -17.80 -1.94 -20.97
C GLY A 640 -18.22 -2.81 -22.16
N HIS A 641 -18.57 -2.23 -23.32
CA HIS A 641 -18.98 -2.97 -24.52
C HIS A 641 -17.80 -3.34 -25.45
N ARG A 642 -16.55 -3.07 -25.06
CA ARG A 642 -15.37 -3.44 -25.84
C ARG A 642 -14.95 -4.89 -25.56
N PRO A 643 -14.46 -5.63 -26.57
CA PRO A 643 -14.02 -7.03 -26.39
C PRO A 643 -12.86 -7.20 -25.39
N GLU A 644 -12.05 -6.15 -25.19
CA GLU A 644 -10.93 -6.17 -24.23
C GLU A 644 -11.35 -5.93 -22.78
N ILE A 645 -12.61 -5.57 -22.51
CA ILE A 645 -13.09 -5.17 -21.18
C ILE A 645 -14.10 -6.20 -20.69
N THR A 646 -13.86 -6.77 -19.51
CA THR A 646 -14.72 -7.78 -18.91
C THR A 646 -15.44 -7.24 -17.67
N ASP A 647 -16.40 -7.99 -17.15
CA ASP A 647 -17.01 -7.70 -15.84
C ASP A 647 -15.98 -7.72 -14.70
N ALA A 648 -14.89 -8.48 -14.84
CA ALA A 648 -13.80 -8.56 -13.87
C ALA A 648 -12.73 -7.45 -14.01
N SER A 649 -12.74 -6.66 -15.09
CA SER A 649 -11.70 -5.64 -15.30
C SER A 649 -11.78 -4.52 -14.24
N THR A 650 -10.66 -4.10 -13.66
CA THR A 650 -10.66 -3.05 -12.62
C THR A 650 -11.16 -1.70 -13.16
N HIS A 651 -11.40 -0.73 -12.27
CA HIS A 651 -11.85 0.60 -12.68
C HIS A 651 -10.76 1.36 -13.46
N TRP A 652 -9.49 1.14 -13.09
CA TRP A 652 -8.34 1.71 -13.77
C TRP A 652 -7.95 0.97 -15.05
N GLU A 653 -8.14 -0.35 -15.17
CA GLU A 653 -8.03 -1.05 -16.47
C GLU A 653 -9.03 -0.53 -17.51
N LEU A 654 -10.28 -0.29 -17.09
CA LEU A 654 -11.29 0.37 -17.93
C LEU A 654 -10.78 1.74 -18.40
N TYR A 655 -10.17 2.53 -17.51
CA TYR A 655 -9.59 3.83 -17.87
C TYR A 655 -8.45 3.69 -18.88
N SER A 656 -7.44 2.87 -18.59
CA SER A 656 -6.25 2.68 -19.45
C SER A 656 -6.65 2.23 -20.86
N SER A 657 -7.56 1.26 -20.99
CA SER A 657 -8.05 0.78 -22.30
C SER A 657 -8.67 1.88 -23.18
N TYR A 658 -9.19 2.97 -22.58
CA TYR A 658 -9.70 4.13 -23.31
C TYR A 658 -8.65 5.23 -23.50
N VAL A 659 -7.69 5.41 -22.58
CA VAL A 659 -6.54 6.31 -22.75
C VAL A 659 -5.68 5.88 -23.93
N ASP A 660 -5.35 4.59 -24.01
CA ASP A 660 -4.55 4.00 -25.10
C ASP A 660 -5.23 4.10 -26.48
N SER A 661 -6.51 4.47 -26.49
CA SER A 661 -7.33 4.68 -27.69
C SER A 661 -7.49 6.16 -28.08
N ASP A 662 -6.73 7.09 -27.49
CA ASP A 662 -6.86 8.55 -27.71
C ASP A 662 -8.30 9.05 -27.39
N PHE A 663 -8.92 8.57 -26.31
CA PHE A 663 -10.28 8.99 -25.95
C PHE A 663 -10.34 10.44 -25.45
N ASP A 664 -11.01 11.30 -26.23
CA ASP A 664 -11.22 12.75 -26.01
C ASP A 664 -11.76 13.18 -24.63
N ARG A 665 -12.19 12.25 -23.77
CA ARG A 665 -12.74 12.50 -22.42
C ARG A 665 -12.11 11.63 -21.33
N SER A 666 -10.83 11.27 -21.49
CA SER A 666 -10.05 10.57 -20.48
C SER A 666 -10.03 11.32 -19.14
N THR A 667 -9.79 12.64 -19.13
CA THR A 667 -9.77 13.43 -17.89
C THR A 667 -11.10 13.37 -17.13
N GLU A 668 -12.23 13.49 -17.82
CA GLU A 668 -13.55 13.35 -17.19
C GLU A 668 -13.84 11.91 -16.75
N LEU A 669 -13.32 10.90 -17.45
CA LEU A 669 -13.45 9.50 -17.04
C LEU A 669 -12.66 9.20 -15.75
N ALA A 670 -11.40 9.66 -15.66
CA ALA A 670 -10.59 9.58 -14.45
C ALA A 670 -11.26 10.28 -13.26
N GLU A 671 -11.82 11.48 -13.48
CA GLU A 671 -12.52 12.25 -12.45
C GLU A 671 -13.73 11.48 -11.87
N ILE A 672 -14.46 10.73 -12.70
CA ILE A 672 -15.60 9.91 -12.24
C ILE A 672 -15.11 8.68 -11.47
N ILE A 673 -14.04 8.02 -11.92
CA ILE A 673 -13.45 6.86 -11.25
C ILE A 673 -12.90 7.25 -9.87
N GLN A 674 -12.08 8.29 -9.79
CA GLN A 674 -11.54 8.78 -8.51
C GLN A 674 -12.65 9.14 -7.51
N GLN A 675 -13.72 9.82 -7.96
CA GLN A 675 -14.84 10.16 -7.08
C GLN A 675 -15.62 8.92 -6.64
N TYR A 676 -15.78 7.93 -7.52
CA TYR A 676 -16.40 6.65 -7.19
C TYR A 676 -15.58 5.87 -6.16
N GLU A 677 -14.27 5.72 -6.36
CA GLU A 677 -13.39 4.98 -5.45
C GLU A 677 -13.26 5.65 -4.09
N ARG A 678 -13.17 6.98 -4.06
CA ARG A 678 -13.11 7.74 -2.80
C ARG A 678 -14.38 7.61 -1.95
N VAL A 679 -15.54 7.51 -2.59
CA VAL A 679 -16.84 7.31 -1.92
C VAL A 679 -17.09 5.84 -1.57
N THR A 680 -16.60 4.89 -2.37
CA THR A 680 -16.89 3.46 -2.23
C THR A 680 -15.88 2.73 -1.35
N PHE A 681 -14.57 3.03 -1.51
CA PHE A 681 -13.48 2.32 -0.84
C PHE A 681 -12.81 3.16 0.24
N ALA A 682 -12.62 4.47 0.04
CA ALA A 682 -12.03 5.35 1.07
C ALA A 682 -13.06 5.86 2.11
N SER A 683 -14.35 5.53 1.95
CA SER A 683 -15.45 5.91 2.86
C SER A 683 -15.57 7.42 3.16
N GLU A 684 -15.07 8.29 2.27
CA GLU A 684 -15.19 9.74 2.46
C GLU A 684 -16.58 10.27 2.11
N ARG A 685 -17.07 11.24 2.90
CA ARG A 685 -18.35 11.90 2.62
C ARG A 685 -18.24 12.87 1.44
N ALA A 686 -19.15 12.73 0.49
CA ALA A 686 -19.28 13.61 -0.66
C ALA A 686 -20.21 14.80 -0.37
N ASN A 687 -20.02 15.90 -1.09
CA ASN A 687 -20.91 17.06 -1.03
C ASN A 687 -21.63 17.35 -2.36
N GLU A 688 -22.69 18.16 -2.30
CA GLU A 688 -23.53 18.56 -3.43
C GLU A 688 -22.72 19.05 -4.66
N THR A 689 -21.59 19.74 -4.44
CA THR A 689 -20.75 20.26 -5.53
C THR A 689 -20.01 19.14 -6.25
N GLU A 690 -19.49 18.16 -5.51
CA GLU A 690 -18.77 17.00 -6.04
C GLU A 690 -19.73 16.09 -6.81
N ALA A 691 -20.86 15.73 -6.21
CA ALA A 691 -21.88 14.91 -6.87
C ALA A 691 -22.43 15.55 -8.15
N THR A 692 -22.72 16.86 -8.12
CA THR A 692 -23.15 17.61 -9.31
C THR A 692 -22.06 17.64 -10.40
N ARG A 693 -20.79 17.72 -10.00
CA ARG A 693 -19.65 17.73 -10.91
C ARG A 693 -19.42 16.36 -11.54
N THR A 694 -19.49 15.27 -10.78
CA THR A 694 -19.42 13.89 -11.30
C THR A 694 -20.55 13.60 -12.29
N ILE A 695 -21.79 14.03 -12.02
CA ILE A 695 -22.90 13.95 -12.98
C ILE A 695 -22.61 14.73 -14.27
N ALA A 696 -21.95 15.88 -14.18
CA ALA A 696 -21.60 16.70 -15.35
C ALA A 696 -20.43 16.12 -16.16
N ALA A 697 -19.45 15.49 -15.50
CA ALA A 697 -18.40 14.71 -16.15
C ALA A 697 -18.99 13.49 -16.87
N ALA A 698 -19.83 12.70 -16.19
CA ALA A 698 -20.47 11.52 -16.74
C ALA A 698 -21.32 11.82 -17.98
N LYS A 699 -22.04 12.95 -18.00
CA LYS A 699 -22.76 13.41 -19.19
C LYS A 699 -21.82 13.72 -20.37
N GLN A 700 -20.66 14.33 -20.13
CA GLN A 700 -19.69 14.63 -21.19
C GLN A 700 -19.04 13.36 -21.76
N VAL A 701 -18.72 12.39 -20.91
CA VAL A 701 -18.20 11.07 -21.30
C VAL A 701 -19.24 10.30 -22.13
N LEU A 702 -20.52 10.29 -21.73
CA LEU A 702 -21.57 9.62 -22.50
C LEU A 702 -21.90 10.35 -23.83
N GLU A 703 -21.76 11.67 -23.89
CA GLU A 703 -21.95 12.45 -25.12
C GLU A 703 -20.81 12.25 -26.13
N SER A 704 -19.56 12.05 -25.71
CA SER A 704 -18.44 11.78 -26.64
C SER A 704 -18.53 10.38 -27.27
N ILE A 705 -19.02 9.37 -26.54
CA ILE A 705 -19.22 8.01 -27.08
C ILE A 705 -20.21 8.02 -28.26
N HIS A 706 -21.19 8.92 -28.27
CA HIS A 706 -22.15 9.06 -29.37
C HIS A 706 -21.53 9.57 -30.69
N GLN A 707 -20.24 9.93 -30.71
CA GLN A 707 -19.47 10.27 -31.91
C GLN A 707 -18.55 9.15 -32.39
N LEU A 708 -18.44 8.03 -31.66
CA LEU A 708 -17.68 6.84 -32.07
C LEU A 708 -18.57 5.77 -32.76
N ASP A 709 -19.89 5.80 -32.53
CA ASP A 709 -20.88 4.87 -33.09
C ASP A 709 -21.50 5.33 -34.46
N ILE A 710 -20.86 6.22 -35.23
CA ILE A 710 -21.38 6.79 -36.51
C ILE A 710 -20.40 6.67 -37.69
#